data_AF-A0AAQ4NWL0-F1
#
_entry.id   AF-A0AAQ4NWL0-F1
#
_cell.length_a   1.000
_cell.length_b   1.000
_cell.length_c   1.000
_cell.angle_alpha   90.00
_cell.angle_beta   90.00
_cell.angle_gamma   90.00
#
_symmetry.space_group_name_H-M   'P 1'
#
loop_
_entity.id
_entity.type
_entity.pdbx_description
1 polymer ?
#
loop_
_entity_poly.entity_id
_entity_poly.type
_entity_poly.pdbx_seq_one_letter_code
_entity_poly.pdbx_strand_id
1 'polypeptide(L)'
;MSYDTFFTMKRLIERSRRPDEVLRWVAQNPAKISHNHYPVALQKIGQLLQASPPARGGGGGPDTEAPDGREILEHQDFHTLCNAIVNDCAKFDNFSIVNCLYAVAALGLPSDSQVVQVLEAESQSRLNQFNQKDVSMVFSSSMKLHMGSQHPLTEACLAGLEKNLERERHPQTLFLLLSYYRLKWRLLQPQEPAAAAASATDPPNPEQLLANRKILRLVKHTLASVSGVRDQEMALLDEMLAACVREASNKSLELIFSSHLFYQNRQERFISSLAEELPKKVESITPYTMALIAKYVARHRLRDTRLLDTIADFVVKKAEYLDSKVIQKLVFPFSRMSYRPTNQQQFFSRLEEVVELKALSSPLATVNILMSLFQLGHFPGPVLHRVFSSAFISNVTNSPYAVIVRRYLSLLDAAVELEYREYSGPRLQDAHKVLMFDHALTADEVNRKYSYKGLVAEALRQLVGEQNYKQDEVLAPGYNTDFLLWMDSSGRVLPIRTSLLPESKPADDAVTVVTAEFQKFSPFVVLQEGPDQLCQVGGATEPRSFLPHRGPGEPPRPGTGGSPYEPYYVPTADFYSSLAKEHSLESQDSSTLSSPPSDDPPGGAQGPTGATAPDSLFQFSIGKILEDEAGRAGDLGGFYEGGLYPEGQGADRGTPPPRPDTDPPPMDQRHIRRVIMSVNDKWHYCHNSEVLVGSRAMRDRHLRLLGYVILQLPYPELEKLNGIEEVKQYLHQKLLDVPL
;
A
#
# COMPACT_ATOMS: atom_id res chain seq x y z
N MET A 1 21.93 -25.48 48.90
CA MET A 1 20.57 -25.94 48.53
C MET A 1 20.72 -27.08 47.53
N SER A 2 19.86 -28.12 47.56
CA SER A 2 19.91 -29.17 46.52
C SER A 2 19.20 -28.71 45.23
N TYR A 3 19.58 -29.30 44.09
CA TYR A 3 18.97 -29.03 42.80
C TYR A 3 17.47 -29.31 42.81
N ASP A 4 17.05 -30.47 43.32
CA ASP A 4 15.64 -30.88 43.37
C ASP A 4 14.79 -29.98 44.27
N THR A 5 15.36 -29.48 45.37
CA THR A 5 14.66 -28.51 46.24
C THR A 5 14.38 -27.20 45.48
N PHE A 6 15.30 -26.75 44.62
CA PHE A 6 15.15 -25.51 43.86
C PHE A 6 14.02 -25.61 42.85
N PHE A 7 14.03 -26.64 42.00
CA PHE A 7 12.96 -26.86 41.03
C PHE A 7 11.62 -27.16 41.70
N THR A 8 11.60 -27.79 42.87
CA THR A 8 10.37 -28.01 43.66
C THR A 8 9.79 -26.68 44.15
N MET A 9 10.57 -25.82 44.80
CA MET A 9 10.07 -24.53 45.31
C MET A 9 9.63 -23.59 44.17
N LYS A 10 10.43 -23.50 43.10
CA LYS A 10 10.05 -22.76 41.89
C LYS A 10 8.71 -23.25 41.33
N ARG A 11 8.52 -24.56 41.17
CA ARG A 11 7.30 -25.16 40.60
C ARG A 11 6.06 -25.00 41.51
N LEU A 12 6.24 -24.92 42.83
CA LEU A 12 5.16 -24.62 43.78
C LEU A 12 4.68 -23.16 43.64
N ILE A 13 5.61 -22.22 43.54
CA ILE A 13 5.33 -20.80 43.26
C ILE A 13 4.59 -20.68 41.92
N GLU A 14 5.16 -21.19 40.83
CA GLU A 14 4.60 -21.08 39.47
C GLU A 14 3.18 -21.69 39.35
N ARG A 15 2.88 -22.74 40.12
CA ARG A 15 1.57 -23.41 40.15
C ARG A 15 0.54 -22.79 41.09
N SER A 16 0.94 -21.86 41.95
CA SER A 16 0.01 -21.19 42.88
C SER A 16 -1.10 -20.45 42.11
N ARG A 17 -2.30 -20.44 42.67
CA ARG A 17 -3.53 -19.85 42.10
C ARG A 17 -3.98 -18.59 42.83
N ARG A 18 -3.52 -18.38 44.07
CA ARG A 18 -3.77 -17.16 44.85
C ARG A 18 -2.46 -16.49 45.29
N PRO A 19 -2.39 -15.15 45.37
CA PRO A 19 -1.20 -14.44 45.87
C PRO A 19 -0.76 -14.93 47.27
N ASP A 20 -1.72 -15.23 48.15
CA ASP A 20 -1.48 -15.72 49.52
C ASP A 20 -0.76 -17.07 49.54
N GLU A 21 -0.98 -17.91 48.53
CA GLU A 21 -0.28 -19.19 48.39
C GLU A 21 1.20 -18.95 48.07
N VAL A 22 1.50 -18.00 47.18
CA VAL A 22 2.89 -17.62 46.85
C VAL A 22 3.61 -17.08 48.07
N LEU A 23 2.99 -16.15 48.80
CA LEU A 23 3.54 -15.58 50.02
C LEU A 23 3.78 -16.67 51.09
N ARG A 24 2.79 -17.54 51.31
CA ARG A 24 2.90 -18.67 52.26
C ARG A 24 4.03 -19.63 51.91
N TRP A 25 4.22 -19.96 50.63
CA TRP A 25 5.33 -20.82 50.20
C TRP A 25 6.70 -20.21 50.54
N VAL A 26 6.87 -18.91 50.35
CA VAL A 26 8.11 -18.18 50.68
C VAL A 26 8.28 -18.08 52.20
N ALA A 27 7.30 -17.51 52.90
CA ALA A 27 7.39 -17.19 54.33
C ALA A 27 7.56 -18.43 55.23
N GLN A 28 6.91 -19.55 54.89
CA GLN A 28 6.98 -20.78 55.69
C GLN A 28 8.20 -21.68 55.38
N ASN A 29 9.01 -21.36 54.36
CA ASN A 29 10.14 -22.19 53.94
C ASN A 29 11.47 -21.43 53.74
N PRO A 30 11.89 -20.49 54.60
CA PRO A 30 13.04 -19.62 54.34
C PRO A 30 14.35 -20.40 54.06
N ALA A 31 14.61 -21.49 54.77
CA ALA A 31 15.76 -22.37 54.54
C ALA A 31 15.76 -23.10 53.17
N LYS A 32 14.67 -23.01 52.40
CA LYS A 32 14.51 -23.55 51.05
C LYS A 32 14.34 -22.43 50.00
N ILE A 33 14.51 -21.16 50.35
CA ILE A 33 14.44 -20.04 49.40
C ILE A 33 15.85 -19.60 49.03
N SER A 34 16.25 -19.89 47.79
CA SER A 34 17.38 -19.23 47.11
C SER A 34 16.91 -17.90 46.50
N HIS A 35 17.80 -16.91 46.40
CA HIS A 35 17.52 -15.56 45.89
C HIS A 35 16.74 -15.55 44.56
N ASN A 36 17.04 -16.48 43.66
CA ASN A 36 16.42 -16.58 42.34
C ASN A 36 14.93 -17.00 42.37
N HIS A 37 14.36 -17.34 43.54
CA HIS A 37 12.91 -17.51 43.72
C HIS A 37 12.17 -16.20 43.99
N TYR A 38 12.81 -15.20 44.62
CA TYR A 38 12.18 -13.91 44.90
C TYR A 38 11.62 -13.22 43.63
N PRO A 39 12.33 -13.14 42.49
CA PRO A 39 11.75 -12.56 41.28
C PRO A 39 10.58 -13.40 40.74
N VAL A 40 10.67 -14.73 40.83
CA VAL A 40 9.58 -15.64 40.38
C VAL A 40 8.34 -15.45 41.24
N ALA A 41 8.50 -15.29 42.56
CA ALA A 41 7.40 -15.01 43.48
C ALA A 41 6.73 -13.65 43.18
N LEU A 42 7.51 -12.58 43.05
CA LEU A 42 6.98 -11.24 42.72
C LEU A 42 6.29 -11.22 41.35
N GLN A 43 6.89 -11.82 40.32
CA GLN A 43 6.28 -11.93 38.98
C GLN A 43 4.97 -12.73 39.03
N LYS A 44 4.94 -13.84 39.79
CA LYS A 44 3.75 -14.67 39.93
C LYS A 44 2.63 -13.94 40.68
N ILE A 45 2.95 -13.20 41.75
CA ILE A 45 1.98 -12.34 42.45
C ILE A 45 1.39 -11.31 41.45
N GLY A 46 2.24 -10.62 40.68
CA GLY A 46 1.79 -9.65 39.68
C GLY A 46 0.88 -10.25 38.60
N GLN A 47 1.18 -11.46 38.12
CA GLN A 47 0.32 -12.19 37.18
C GLN A 47 -1.05 -12.52 37.78
N LEU A 48 -1.10 -12.99 39.02
CA LEU A 48 -2.36 -13.36 39.69
C LEU A 48 -3.24 -12.13 40.00
N LEU A 49 -2.63 -10.99 40.32
CA LEU A 49 -3.34 -9.73 40.54
C LEU A 49 -3.89 -9.13 39.24
N GLN A 50 -3.17 -9.26 38.13
CA GLN A 50 -3.66 -8.84 36.80
C GLN A 50 -4.74 -9.79 36.23
N ALA A 51 -4.84 -11.02 36.73
CA ALA A 51 -5.84 -12.00 36.30
C ALA A 51 -7.18 -11.92 37.07
N SER A 52 -7.25 -11.15 38.16
CA SER A 52 -8.47 -10.97 38.94
C SER A 52 -9.35 -9.88 38.33
N PRO A 53 -10.60 -10.16 37.90
CA PRO A 53 -11.48 -9.15 37.34
C PRO A 53 -11.97 -8.18 38.43
N PRO A 54 -12.22 -6.89 38.12
CA PRO A 54 -12.80 -5.96 39.07
C PRO A 54 -14.21 -6.44 39.48
N ALA A 55 -14.46 -6.50 40.79
CA ALA A 55 -15.70 -7.05 41.33
C ALA A 55 -16.92 -6.23 40.88
N ARG A 56 -17.82 -6.83 40.10
CA ARG A 56 -19.18 -6.31 39.91
C ARG A 56 -19.93 -6.50 41.22
N GLY A 57 -20.27 -5.39 41.90
CA GLY A 57 -21.03 -5.43 43.14
C GLY A 57 -22.41 -6.07 42.94
N GLY A 58 -22.74 -7.08 43.75
CA GLY A 58 -24.03 -7.78 43.62
C GLY A 58 -24.18 -9.07 44.43
N GLY A 59 -24.40 -8.94 45.76
CA GLY A 59 -25.27 -9.86 46.51
C GLY A 59 -24.73 -11.20 47.02
N GLY A 60 -24.40 -11.23 48.31
CA GLY A 60 -24.93 -12.23 49.25
C GLY A 60 -24.30 -13.64 49.29
N GLY A 61 -23.31 -13.83 50.17
CA GLY A 61 -22.88 -15.15 50.62
C GLY A 61 -21.70 -15.06 51.59
N PRO A 62 -21.83 -15.50 52.87
CA PRO A 62 -20.72 -15.47 53.81
C PRO A 62 -19.88 -16.76 53.73
N ASP A 63 -18.79 -16.75 52.96
CA ASP A 63 -17.63 -17.62 53.19
C ASP A 63 -16.40 -17.17 52.36
N THR A 64 -15.29 -16.87 53.04
CA THR A 64 -14.02 -16.37 52.46
C THR A 64 -14.15 -15.19 51.48
N GLU A 65 -14.24 -13.99 52.03
CA GLU A 65 -13.79 -12.78 51.32
C GLU A 65 -12.32 -12.98 50.91
N ALA A 66 -12.04 -12.81 49.61
CA ALA A 66 -10.66 -12.72 49.12
C ALA A 66 -10.22 -11.26 49.24
N PRO A 67 -9.02 -10.97 49.77
CA PRO A 67 -8.55 -9.60 49.93
C PRO A 67 -8.49 -8.87 48.58
N ASP A 68 -8.79 -7.58 48.58
CA ASP A 68 -8.68 -6.75 47.37
C ASP A 68 -7.23 -6.75 46.86
N GLY A 69 -7.05 -6.55 45.55
CA GLY A 69 -5.77 -6.69 44.87
C GLY A 69 -4.66 -5.73 45.34
N ARG A 70 -4.98 -4.82 46.26
CA ARG A 70 -4.04 -3.92 46.96
C ARG A 70 -3.72 -4.36 48.38
N GLU A 71 -4.69 -4.91 49.12
CA GLU A 71 -4.52 -5.33 50.53
C GLU A 71 -3.42 -6.39 50.69
N ILE A 72 -3.22 -7.23 49.66
CA ILE A 72 -2.11 -8.19 49.60
C ILE A 72 -0.71 -7.54 49.62
N LEU A 73 -0.57 -6.32 49.10
CA LEU A 73 0.70 -5.58 49.07
C LEU A 73 1.00 -4.91 50.42
N GLU A 74 -0.03 -4.77 51.25
CA GLU A 74 0.00 -4.28 52.64
C GLU A 74 0.08 -5.46 53.65
N HIS A 75 0.03 -6.70 53.16
CA HIS A 75 0.06 -7.91 54.00
C HIS A 75 1.45 -8.13 54.62
N GLN A 76 1.49 -8.59 55.87
CA GLN A 76 2.73 -8.78 56.64
C GLN A 76 3.73 -9.73 55.97
N ASP A 77 3.26 -10.79 55.30
CA ASP A 77 4.14 -11.69 54.54
C ASP A 77 4.75 -11.02 53.30
N PHE A 78 4.06 -10.07 52.66
CA PHE A 78 4.60 -9.31 51.52
C PHE A 78 5.68 -8.33 51.99
N HIS A 79 5.44 -7.61 53.09
CA HIS A 79 6.48 -6.81 53.74
C HIS A 79 7.68 -7.66 54.19
N THR A 80 7.45 -8.88 54.67
CA THR A 80 8.52 -9.82 55.05
C THR A 80 9.34 -10.28 53.84
N LEU A 81 8.70 -10.55 52.70
CA LEU A 81 9.36 -10.81 51.41
C LEU A 81 10.21 -9.60 50.95
N CYS A 82 9.66 -8.38 51.01
CA CYS A 82 10.41 -7.16 50.66
C CYS A 82 11.61 -6.93 51.59
N ASN A 83 11.46 -7.16 52.90
CA ASN A 83 12.55 -7.05 53.87
C ASN A 83 13.64 -8.11 53.65
N ALA A 84 13.27 -9.33 53.28
CA ALA A 84 14.23 -10.38 52.91
C ALA A 84 15.04 -9.98 51.66
N ILE A 85 14.37 -9.41 50.64
CA ILE A 85 15.04 -8.87 49.45
C ILE A 85 16.00 -7.74 49.81
N VAL A 86 15.58 -6.77 50.64
CA VAL A 86 16.43 -5.67 51.11
C VAL A 86 17.69 -6.18 51.83
N ASN A 87 17.54 -7.14 52.74
CA ASN A 87 18.65 -7.65 53.56
C ASN A 87 19.64 -8.53 52.77
N ASP A 88 19.17 -9.23 51.74
CA ASP A 88 20.00 -10.15 50.94
C ASP A 88 20.43 -9.59 49.58
N CYS A 89 19.99 -8.38 49.16
CA CYS A 89 20.19 -7.84 47.81
C CYS A 89 21.64 -7.90 47.31
N ALA A 90 22.62 -7.56 48.15
CA ALA A 90 24.05 -7.62 47.80
C ALA A 90 24.55 -9.05 47.48
N LYS A 91 23.83 -10.09 47.91
CA LYS A 91 24.13 -11.51 47.67
C LYS A 91 23.44 -12.06 46.41
N PHE A 92 22.63 -11.26 45.72
CA PHE A 92 21.91 -11.69 44.52
C PHE A 92 22.87 -11.76 43.30
N ASP A 93 22.53 -12.60 42.32
CA ASP A 93 23.14 -12.54 41.00
C ASP A 93 22.51 -11.44 40.15
N ASN A 94 23.19 -11.04 39.07
CA ASN A 94 22.73 -9.95 38.19
C ASN A 94 21.35 -10.27 37.59
N PHE A 95 21.07 -11.55 37.30
CA PHE A 95 19.76 -12.01 36.86
C PHE A 95 18.66 -11.71 37.89
N SER A 96 18.87 -12.05 39.16
CA SER A 96 17.86 -11.86 40.21
C SER A 96 17.65 -10.40 40.56
N ILE A 97 18.71 -9.57 40.59
CA ILE A 97 18.59 -8.11 40.81
C ILE A 97 17.67 -7.50 39.75
N VAL A 98 17.97 -7.73 38.47
CA VAL A 98 17.24 -7.13 37.36
C VAL A 98 15.81 -7.66 37.26
N ASN A 99 15.58 -8.96 37.49
CA ASN A 99 14.23 -9.50 37.50
C ASN A 99 13.41 -9.09 38.73
N CYS A 100 14.03 -8.85 39.90
CA CYS A 100 13.36 -8.29 41.07
C CYS A 100 12.97 -6.83 40.83
N LEU A 101 13.88 -6.01 40.31
CA LEU A 101 13.59 -4.60 39.98
C LEU A 101 12.46 -4.50 38.94
N TYR A 102 12.51 -5.35 37.91
CA TYR A 102 11.43 -5.47 36.93
C TYR A 102 10.10 -5.92 37.57
N ALA A 103 10.14 -6.84 38.53
CA ALA A 103 8.92 -7.34 39.19
C ALA A 103 8.29 -6.31 40.13
N VAL A 104 9.06 -5.54 40.92
CA VAL A 104 8.51 -4.47 41.77
C VAL A 104 7.97 -3.30 40.93
N ALA A 105 8.64 -2.97 39.82
CA ALA A 105 8.12 -2.03 38.84
C ALA A 105 6.86 -2.57 38.13
N ALA A 106 6.79 -3.87 37.82
CA ALA A 106 5.61 -4.51 37.24
C ALA A 106 4.40 -4.46 38.19
N LEU A 107 4.61 -4.75 39.48
CA LEU A 107 3.63 -4.64 40.57
C LEU A 107 3.17 -3.18 40.82
N GLY A 108 4.02 -2.20 40.50
CA GLY A 108 3.72 -0.78 40.74
C GLY A 108 3.95 -0.35 42.18
N LEU A 109 4.97 -0.91 42.85
CA LEU A 109 5.36 -0.44 44.19
C LEU A 109 5.87 1.02 44.12
N PRO A 110 5.66 1.83 45.18
CA PRO A 110 6.14 3.21 45.23
C PRO A 110 7.65 3.33 45.08
N SER A 111 8.12 4.36 44.37
CA SER A 111 9.55 4.60 44.09
C SER A 111 10.35 5.02 45.32
N ASP A 112 9.68 5.51 46.37
CA ASP A 112 10.24 5.80 47.68
C ASP A 112 10.30 4.57 48.61
N SER A 113 9.77 3.42 48.19
CA SER A 113 9.84 2.19 49.00
C SER A 113 11.27 1.65 49.09
N GLN A 114 11.66 1.20 50.30
CA GLN A 114 13.02 0.73 50.59
C GLN A 114 13.49 -0.41 49.67
N VAL A 115 12.57 -1.31 49.27
CA VAL A 115 12.89 -2.41 48.35
C VAL A 115 13.23 -1.92 46.94
N VAL A 116 12.56 -0.86 46.46
CA VAL A 116 12.90 -0.23 45.17
C VAL A 116 14.24 0.47 45.29
N GLN A 117 14.43 1.34 46.29
CA GLN A 117 15.67 2.11 46.47
C GLN A 117 16.92 1.22 46.56
N VAL A 118 16.85 0.10 47.28
CA VAL A 118 17.97 -0.85 47.41
C VAL A 118 18.23 -1.61 46.11
N LEU A 119 17.19 -2.05 45.40
CA LEU A 119 17.35 -2.69 44.08
C LEU A 119 17.88 -1.73 43.02
N GLU A 120 17.49 -0.45 43.05
CA GLU A 120 18.00 0.58 42.14
C GLU A 120 19.46 0.97 42.46
N ALA A 121 19.83 1.09 43.74
CA ALA A 121 21.20 1.34 44.16
C ALA A 121 22.16 0.20 43.77
N GLU A 122 21.75 -1.05 43.95
CA GLU A 122 22.55 -2.22 43.57
C GLU A 122 22.58 -2.42 42.03
N SER A 123 21.51 -2.03 41.33
CA SER A 123 21.52 -1.98 39.86
C SER A 123 22.48 -0.91 39.33
N GLN A 124 22.54 0.25 39.99
CA GLN A 124 23.45 1.34 39.63
C GLN A 124 24.92 0.96 39.89
N SER A 125 25.22 0.29 41.02
CA SER A 125 26.59 -0.15 41.35
C SER A 125 27.11 -1.21 40.38
N ARG A 126 26.24 -2.11 39.90
CA ARG A 126 26.58 -3.22 38.99
C ARG A 126 26.36 -2.94 37.52
N LEU A 127 25.93 -1.74 37.12
CA LEU A 127 25.52 -1.44 35.73
C LEU A 127 26.55 -1.83 34.65
N ASN A 128 27.85 -1.70 34.94
CA ASN A 128 28.95 -2.08 34.04
C ASN A 128 29.13 -3.61 33.87
N GLN A 129 28.45 -4.43 34.68
CA GLN A 129 28.46 -5.91 34.64
C GLN A 129 27.22 -6.50 33.95
N PHE A 130 26.24 -5.65 33.61
CA PHE A 130 24.99 -6.07 32.97
C PHE A 130 25.17 -6.18 31.46
N ASN A 131 24.51 -7.18 30.86
CA ASN A 131 24.45 -7.28 29.40
C ASN A 131 23.41 -6.29 28.82
N GLN A 132 23.39 -6.11 27.50
CA GLN A 132 22.53 -5.12 26.85
C GLN A 132 21.02 -5.35 27.06
N LYS A 133 20.57 -6.60 27.19
CA LYS A 133 19.18 -6.93 27.56
C LYS A 133 18.89 -6.55 29.00
N ASP A 134 19.82 -6.85 29.92
CA ASP A 134 19.68 -6.53 31.35
C ASP A 134 19.60 -5.00 31.56
N VAL A 135 20.49 -4.22 30.93
CA VAL A 135 20.42 -2.74 30.94
C VAL A 135 19.09 -2.24 30.38
N SER A 136 18.57 -2.87 29.33
CA SER A 136 17.25 -2.52 28.76
C SER A 136 16.09 -2.82 29.73
N MET A 137 16.16 -3.92 30.48
CA MET A 137 15.16 -4.27 31.49
C MET A 137 15.23 -3.33 32.72
N VAL A 138 16.43 -2.98 33.18
CA VAL A 138 16.64 -1.97 34.24
C VAL A 138 16.10 -0.61 33.81
N PHE A 139 16.44 -0.16 32.59
CA PHE A 139 15.93 1.08 32.02
C PHE A 139 14.39 1.09 31.96
N SER A 140 13.76 0.00 31.49
CA SER A 140 12.30 -0.14 31.47
C SER A 140 11.66 -0.11 32.85
N SER A 141 12.37 -0.59 33.88
CA SER A 141 11.89 -0.65 35.26
C SER A 141 11.97 0.73 35.92
N SER A 142 13.15 1.36 35.85
CA SER A 142 13.41 2.72 36.32
C SER A 142 12.47 3.73 35.63
N MET A 143 12.23 3.60 34.32
CA MET A 143 11.22 4.43 33.60
C MET A 143 9.79 4.28 34.12
N LYS A 144 9.38 3.08 34.58
CA LYS A 144 8.02 2.85 35.07
C LYS A 144 7.83 3.34 36.52
N LEU A 145 8.88 3.24 37.33
CA LEU A 145 8.93 3.76 38.71
C LEU A 145 9.03 5.30 38.72
N HIS A 146 9.85 5.86 37.84
CA HIS A 146 10.23 7.28 37.79
C HIS A 146 9.65 7.96 36.54
N MET A 147 8.32 8.00 36.43
CA MET A 147 7.64 8.61 35.27
C MET A 147 7.83 10.13 35.22
N GLY A 148 8.84 10.58 34.46
CA GLY A 148 9.08 11.98 34.13
C GLY A 148 10.13 12.69 34.99
N SER A 149 10.63 12.05 36.05
CA SER A 149 11.76 12.54 36.85
C SER A 149 13.11 12.12 36.23
N GLN A 150 14.14 12.97 36.37
CA GLN A 150 15.50 12.66 35.94
C GLN A 150 16.21 11.76 36.96
N HIS A 151 15.78 10.50 37.06
CA HIS A 151 16.39 9.55 38.00
C HIS A 151 17.80 9.13 37.52
N PRO A 152 18.85 9.14 38.38
CA PRO A 152 20.22 8.84 37.95
C PRO A 152 20.40 7.46 37.29
N LEU A 153 19.65 6.44 37.74
CA LEU A 153 19.67 5.11 37.11
C LEU A 153 19.10 5.13 35.68
N THR A 154 18.05 5.92 35.44
CA THR A 154 17.45 6.10 34.11
C THR A 154 18.46 6.73 33.14
N GLU A 155 19.13 7.82 33.54
CA GLU A 155 20.11 8.50 32.67
C GLU A 155 21.40 7.69 32.50
N ALA A 156 21.84 6.94 33.52
CA ALA A 156 23.01 6.06 33.41
C ALA A 156 22.74 4.89 32.44
N CYS A 157 21.57 4.24 32.53
CA CYS A 157 21.16 3.21 31.58
C CYS A 157 21.01 3.80 30.17
N LEU A 158 20.39 4.97 30.03
CA LEU A 158 20.25 5.67 28.75
C LEU A 158 21.63 5.91 28.10
N ALA A 159 22.61 6.43 28.83
CA ALA A 159 23.94 6.67 28.31
C ALA A 159 24.62 5.37 27.83
N GLY A 160 24.41 4.26 28.54
CA GLY A 160 24.86 2.92 28.12
C GLY A 160 24.20 2.43 26.84
N LEU A 161 22.89 2.62 26.70
CA LEU A 161 22.12 2.24 25.52
C LEU A 161 22.44 3.12 24.30
N GLU A 162 22.53 4.44 24.47
CA GLU A 162 22.90 5.37 23.39
C GLU A 162 24.30 5.10 22.82
N LYS A 163 25.27 4.78 23.69
CA LYS A 163 26.63 4.42 23.29
C LYS A 163 26.68 3.15 22.42
N ASN A 164 25.71 2.24 22.60
CA ASN A 164 25.61 0.97 21.88
C ASN A 164 24.47 0.94 20.84
N LEU A 165 23.80 2.07 20.57
CA LEU A 165 22.58 2.12 19.74
C LEU A 165 22.75 1.43 18.38
N GLU A 166 23.87 1.63 17.70
CA GLU A 166 24.16 1.04 16.38
C GLU A 166 24.29 -0.50 16.39
N ARG A 167 24.51 -1.09 17.56
CA ARG A 167 24.51 -2.55 17.80
C ARG A 167 23.15 -3.07 18.23
N GLU A 168 22.27 -2.22 18.76
CA GLU A 168 20.92 -2.63 19.15
C GLU A 168 20.08 -3.00 17.93
N ARG A 169 19.39 -4.14 17.99
CA ARG A 169 18.49 -4.63 16.94
C ARG A 169 17.16 -5.12 17.49
N HIS A 170 17.03 -5.25 18.81
CA HIS A 170 15.85 -5.76 19.48
C HIS A 170 14.73 -4.70 19.50
N PRO A 171 13.58 -4.92 18.81
CA PRO A 171 12.57 -3.88 18.61
C PRO A 171 12.06 -3.27 19.92
N GLN A 172 11.85 -4.08 20.96
CA GLN A 172 11.36 -3.64 22.25
C GLN A 172 12.28 -2.60 22.91
N THR A 173 13.61 -2.73 22.75
CA THR A 173 14.56 -1.74 23.28
C THR A 173 14.50 -0.43 22.50
N LEU A 174 14.38 -0.51 21.18
CA LEU A 174 14.28 0.66 20.31
C LEU A 174 12.97 1.43 20.55
N PHE A 175 11.84 0.74 20.70
CA PHE A 175 10.55 1.36 21.03
C PHE A 175 10.46 1.84 22.49
N LEU A 176 11.19 1.23 23.43
CA LEU A 176 11.35 1.76 24.78
C LEU A 176 12.12 3.09 24.78
N LEU A 177 13.24 3.16 24.04
CA LEU A 177 13.98 4.42 23.84
C LEU A 177 13.12 5.48 23.13
N LEU A 178 12.31 5.12 22.13
CA LEU A 178 11.37 6.05 21.48
C LEU A 178 10.28 6.52 22.47
N SER A 179 9.81 5.64 23.36
CA SER A 179 8.82 5.97 24.38
C SER A 179 9.37 6.93 25.43
N TYR A 180 10.64 6.76 25.82
CA TYR A 180 11.38 7.69 26.67
C TYR A 180 11.55 9.06 26.02
N TYR A 181 12.00 9.07 24.76
CA TYR A 181 12.18 10.31 24.02
C TYR A 181 10.87 11.06 23.76
N ARG A 182 9.76 10.35 23.56
CA ARG A 182 8.41 10.94 23.53
C ARG A 182 8.06 11.65 24.84
N LEU A 183 8.41 11.07 25.99
CA LEU A 183 8.14 11.69 27.29
C LEU A 183 8.97 12.97 27.48
N LYS A 184 10.30 12.91 27.23
CA LYS A 184 11.16 14.11 27.28
C LYS A 184 10.73 15.17 26.26
N TRP A 185 10.32 14.78 25.05
CA TRP A 185 9.82 15.70 24.02
C TRP A 185 8.55 16.43 24.46
N ARG A 186 7.57 15.70 25.03
CA ARG A 186 6.31 16.29 25.52
C ARG A 186 6.53 17.21 26.74
N LEU A 187 7.49 16.90 27.61
CA LEU A 187 7.89 17.78 28.73
C LEU A 187 8.57 19.09 28.26
N LEU A 188 9.20 19.07 27.08
CA LEU A 188 9.85 20.23 26.46
C LEU A 188 8.92 21.05 25.53
N GLN A 189 7.65 20.67 25.38
CA GLN A 189 6.69 21.46 24.58
C GLN A 189 6.01 22.55 25.43
N PRO A 190 5.71 23.73 24.85
CA PRO A 190 4.86 24.72 25.51
C PRO A 190 3.50 24.12 25.85
N GLN A 191 3.11 24.16 27.13
CA GLN A 191 1.82 23.60 27.58
C GLN A 191 0.61 24.45 27.17
N GLU A 192 0.82 25.70 26.74
CA GLU A 192 -0.22 26.60 26.25
C GLU A 192 -0.08 26.91 24.76
N PRO A 193 -1.18 26.91 23.98
CA PRO A 193 -1.13 27.24 22.55
C PRO A 193 -0.78 28.72 22.28
N ALA A 194 -1.04 29.62 23.23
CA ALA A 194 -0.62 31.02 23.16
C ALA A 194 0.92 31.16 23.23
N ALA A 195 1.56 30.41 24.14
CA ALA A 195 3.01 30.35 24.25
C ALA A 195 3.64 29.67 23.02
N ALA A 196 2.99 28.65 22.45
CA ALA A 196 3.43 28.03 21.21
C ALA A 196 3.49 29.03 20.03
N ALA A 197 2.47 29.89 19.88
CA ALA A 197 2.45 30.93 18.86
C ALA A 197 3.56 31.99 19.04
N ALA A 198 3.86 32.41 20.28
CA ALA A 198 4.98 33.30 20.57
C ALA A 198 6.35 32.64 20.29
N SER A 199 6.51 31.37 20.67
CA SER A 199 7.75 30.61 20.46
C SER A 199 8.10 30.36 18.98
N ALA A 200 7.18 30.64 18.04
CA ALA A 200 7.44 30.52 16.60
C ALA A 200 8.38 31.61 16.06
N THR A 201 8.56 32.71 16.79
CA THR A 201 9.50 33.80 16.46
C THR A 201 10.81 33.78 17.25
N ASP A 202 10.89 32.99 18.32
CA ASP A 202 12.09 32.86 19.16
C ASP A 202 13.09 31.82 18.64
N PRO A 203 14.39 31.92 18.99
CA PRO A 203 15.37 30.90 18.67
C PRO A 203 14.99 29.55 19.32
N PRO A 204 15.04 28.42 18.59
CA PRO A 204 14.61 27.13 19.10
C PRO A 204 15.44 26.68 20.31
N ASN A 205 14.76 26.23 21.37
CA ASN A 205 15.37 25.79 22.62
C ASN A 205 16.51 24.77 22.36
N PRO A 206 17.74 25.00 22.85
CA PRO A 206 18.88 24.12 22.59
C PRO A 206 18.68 22.69 23.12
N GLU A 207 17.93 22.50 24.21
CA GLU A 207 17.58 21.18 24.73
C GLU A 207 16.58 20.47 23.81
N GLN A 208 15.62 21.22 23.26
CA GLN A 208 14.63 20.72 22.30
C GLN A 208 15.30 20.30 20.97
N LEU A 209 16.27 21.07 20.48
CA LEU A 209 17.11 20.71 19.33
C LEU A 209 17.91 19.42 19.59
N LEU A 210 18.53 19.31 20.78
CA LEU A 210 19.31 18.14 21.17
C LEU A 210 18.42 16.88 21.27
N ALA A 211 17.23 17.01 21.87
CA ALA A 211 16.23 15.94 21.92
C ALA A 211 15.81 15.51 20.51
N ASN A 212 15.50 16.45 19.60
CA ASN A 212 15.13 16.13 18.22
C ASN A 212 16.24 15.43 17.43
N ARG A 213 17.51 15.78 17.64
CA ARG A 213 18.65 15.10 17.00
C ARG A 213 18.86 13.67 17.52
N LYS A 214 18.64 13.45 18.83
CA LYS A 214 18.60 12.11 19.43
C LYS A 214 17.44 11.28 18.89
N ILE A 215 16.23 11.85 18.80
CA ILE A 215 15.05 11.22 18.17
C ILE A 215 15.36 10.84 16.71
N LEU A 216 15.89 11.76 15.90
CA LEU A 216 16.21 11.50 14.49
C LEU A 216 17.22 10.35 14.33
N ARG A 217 18.26 10.26 15.17
CA ARG A 217 19.22 9.14 15.15
C ARG A 217 18.52 7.81 15.44
N LEU A 218 17.70 7.78 16.48
CA LEU A 218 16.98 6.59 16.94
C LEU A 218 15.90 6.13 15.94
N VAL A 219 15.11 7.04 15.40
CA VAL A 219 14.09 6.77 14.37
C VAL A 219 14.73 6.17 13.11
N LYS A 220 15.81 6.77 12.61
CA LYS A 220 16.56 6.25 11.45
C LYS A 220 17.12 4.86 11.70
N HIS A 221 17.68 4.61 12.90
CA HIS A 221 18.22 3.31 13.26
C HIS A 221 17.13 2.24 13.41
N THR A 222 15.97 2.61 13.96
CA THR A 222 14.79 1.74 14.09
C THR A 222 14.26 1.34 12.70
N LEU A 223 14.07 2.32 11.81
CA LEU A 223 13.66 2.12 10.41
C LEU A 223 14.67 1.32 9.56
N ALA A 224 15.91 1.17 10.01
CA ALA A 224 16.96 0.37 9.37
C ALA A 224 17.25 -0.97 10.06
N SER A 225 16.58 -1.26 11.18
CA SER A 225 16.80 -2.47 11.99
C SER A 225 15.56 -3.33 12.21
N VAL A 226 14.36 -2.78 11.99
CA VAL A 226 13.09 -3.45 12.29
C VAL A 226 12.24 -3.52 11.02
N SER A 227 11.77 -4.72 10.68
CA SER A 227 10.99 -5.00 9.46
C SER A 227 9.47 -4.96 9.65
N GLY A 228 8.98 -5.22 10.86
CA GLY A 228 7.55 -5.24 11.21
C GLY A 228 7.34 -4.95 12.69
N VAL A 229 6.27 -4.22 13.01
CA VAL A 229 5.94 -3.72 14.36
C VAL A 229 4.41 -3.64 14.53
N ARG A 230 3.93 -3.48 15.76
CA ARG A 230 2.48 -3.37 16.06
C ARG A 230 1.95 -1.96 15.80
N ASP A 231 0.64 -1.79 15.67
CA ASP A 231 0.01 -0.49 15.36
C ASP A 231 0.36 0.61 16.38
N GLN A 232 0.44 0.24 17.67
CA GLN A 232 0.85 1.17 18.73
C GLN A 232 2.33 1.60 18.62
N GLU A 233 3.19 0.75 18.04
CA GLU A 233 4.59 1.05 17.74
C GLU A 233 4.72 1.89 16.46
N MET A 234 3.91 1.61 15.43
CA MET A 234 3.77 2.48 14.26
C MET A 234 3.29 3.89 14.65
N ALA A 235 2.28 4.00 15.50
CA ALA A 235 1.77 5.28 15.99
C ALA A 235 2.80 6.03 16.87
N LEU A 236 3.65 5.32 17.62
CA LEU A 236 4.78 5.95 18.30
C LEU A 236 5.84 6.43 17.30
N LEU A 237 6.11 5.66 16.26
CA LEU A 237 7.08 6.00 15.21
C LEU A 237 6.65 7.24 14.41
N ASP A 238 5.37 7.34 14.03
CA ASP A 238 4.76 8.52 13.38
C ASP A 238 4.95 9.80 14.22
N GLU A 239 4.68 9.73 15.53
CA GLU A 239 4.83 10.87 16.44
C GLU A 239 6.28 11.34 16.56
N MET A 240 7.23 10.40 16.60
CA MET A 240 8.67 10.69 16.71
C MET A 240 9.29 11.12 15.38
N LEU A 241 8.81 10.58 14.25
CA LEU A 241 9.09 11.09 12.91
C LEU A 241 8.66 12.55 12.78
N ALA A 242 7.41 12.87 13.14
CA ALA A 242 6.89 14.23 13.11
C ALA A 242 7.69 15.19 13.99
N ALA A 243 7.99 14.82 15.25
CA ALA A 243 8.80 15.64 16.15
C ALA A 243 10.14 16.07 15.53
N CYS A 244 10.85 15.14 14.89
CA CYS A 244 12.21 15.36 14.39
C CYS A 244 12.32 15.88 12.95
N VAL A 245 11.21 16.06 12.20
CA VAL A 245 11.28 16.43 10.77
C VAL A 245 11.98 17.78 10.53
N ARG A 246 11.88 18.72 11.48
CA ARG A 246 12.62 19.99 11.46
C ARG A 246 14.15 19.80 11.47
N GLU A 247 14.67 18.74 12.06
CA GLU A 247 16.12 18.44 12.05
C GLU A 247 16.54 17.50 10.91
N ALA A 248 15.59 17.03 10.09
CA ALA A 248 15.89 16.11 8.99
C ALA A 248 16.67 16.82 7.86
N SER A 249 17.79 16.20 7.47
CA SER A 249 18.59 16.52 6.29
C SER A 249 18.23 15.61 5.10
N ASN A 250 18.65 15.95 3.88
CA ASN A 250 18.43 15.13 2.67
C ASN A 250 18.77 13.64 2.91
N LYS A 251 20.01 13.33 3.35
CA LYS A 251 20.45 11.95 3.72
C LYS A 251 19.62 11.27 4.82
N SER A 252 18.83 12.02 5.58
CA SER A 252 17.94 11.50 6.61
C SER A 252 16.55 11.21 6.06
N LEU A 253 15.99 12.13 5.26
CA LEU A 253 14.75 11.92 4.51
C LEU A 253 14.92 10.76 3.51
N GLU A 254 16.04 10.70 2.80
CA GLU A 254 16.39 9.62 1.86
C GLU A 254 16.36 8.24 2.54
N LEU A 255 16.90 8.12 3.76
CA LEU A 255 16.83 6.89 4.55
C LEU A 255 15.40 6.58 4.99
N ILE A 256 14.67 7.58 5.52
CA ILE A 256 13.28 7.42 5.99
C ILE A 256 12.38 6.95 4.85
N PHE A 257 12.34 7.67 3.72
CA PHE A 257 11.51 7.31 2.56
C PHE A 257 11.94 6.03 1.83
N SER A 258 13.17 5.55 2.04
CA SER A 258 13.65 4.28 1.48
C SER A 258 13.47 3.08 2.42
N SER A 259 13.13 3.29 3.70
CA SER A 259 12.83 2.19 4.61
C SER A 259 11.54 1.47 4.20
N HIS A 260 11.58 0.14 4.14
CA HIS A 260 10.42 -0.68 3.77
C HIS A 260 9.24 -0.47 4.72
N LEU A 261 9.50 -0.47 6.04
CA LEU A 261 8.52 -0.26 7.09
C LEU A 261 7.86 1.12 6.99
N PHE A 262 8.64 2.17 6.67
CA PHE A 262 8.08 3.50 6.41
C PHE A 262 7.30 3.54 5.10
N TYR A 263 7.85 3.00 4.01
CA TYR A 263 7.27 3.12 2.67
C TYR A 263 5.95 2.36 2.50
N GLN A 264 5.77 1.24 3.22
CA GLN A 264 4.52 0.47 3.22
C GLN A 264 3.39 1.12 4.04
N ASN A 265 3.71 1.81 5.13
CA ASN A 265 2.72 2.33 6.08
C ASN A 265 2.42 3.82 5.84
N ARG A 266 1.22 4.28 6.24
CA ARG A 266 0.86 5.71 6.19
C ARG A 266 1.20 6.41 7.50
N GLN A 267 2.16 7.31 7.44
CA GLN A 267 2.64 8.14 8.55
C GLN A 267 1.99 9.54 8.48
N GLU A 268 0.76 9.69 8.97
CA GLU A 268 -0.04 10.90 8.73
C GLU A 268 0.51 12.14 9.46
N ARG A 269 0.90 12.05 10.74
CA ARG A 269 1.45 13.20 11.47
C ARG A 269 2.83 13.61 10.95
N PHE A 270 3.65 12.65 10.52
CA PHE A 270 4.91 12.96 9.84
C PHE A 270 4.67 13.78 8.56
N ILE A 271 3.68 13.39 7.73
CA ILE A 271 3.42 14.08 6.47
C ILE A 271 2.85 15.48 6.70
N SER A 272 1.92 15.66 7.65
CA SER A 272 1.43 17.00 8.00
C SER A 272 2.56 17.91 8.49
N SER A 273 3.46 17.41 9.35
CA SER A 273 4.60 18.20 9.83
C SER A 273 5.65 18.47 8.72
N LEU A 274 5.87 17.51 7.82
CA LEU A 274 6.70 17.70 6.63
C LEU A 274 6.12 18.78 5.70
N ALA A 275 4.80 18.84 5.52
CA ALA A 275 4.14 19.86 4.71
C ALA A 275 4.31 21.29 5.26
N GLU A 276 4.61 21.44 6.55
CA GLU A 276 4.92 22.74 7.18
C GLU A 276 6.41 23.09 7.17
N GLU A 277 7.31 22.10 7.26
CA GLU A 277 8.76 22.34 7.34
C GLU A 277 9.48 22.26 5.97
N LEU A 278 8.94 21.54 4.99
CA LEU A 278 9.52 21.43 3.64
C LEU A 278 9.53 22.75 2.85
N PRO A 279 8.49 23.61 2.86
CA PRO A 279 8.51 24.90 2.15
C PRO A 279 9.68 25.78 2.61
N LYS A 280 9.94 25.78 3.92
CA LYS A 280 11.02 26.54 4.59
C LYS A 280 12.43 26.12 4.15
N LYS A 281 12.56 24.96 3.49
CA LYS A 281 13.84 24.32 3.13
C LYS A 281 14.00 23.98 1.65
N VAL A 282 12.96 24.19 0.83
CA VAL A 282 12.82 23.67 -0.56
C VAL A 282 14.04 23.89 -1.45
N GLU A 283 14.77 24.98 -1.25
CA GLU A 283 15.97 25.32 -2.03
C GLU A 283 17.14 24.39 -1.71
N SER A 284 17.30 23.98 -0.44
CA SER A 284 18.32 23.04 0.04
C SER A 284 18.02 21.56 -0.24
N ILE A 285 16.81 21.24 -0.72
CA ILE A 285 16.39 19.88 -0.99
C ILE A 285 16.99 19.36 -2.31
N THR A 286 17.50 18.11 -2.31
CA THR A 286 18.01 17.45 -3.51
C THR A 286 16.85 16.96 -4.40
N PRO A 287 17.03 16.91 -5.74
CA PRO A 287 16.01 16.33 -6.62
C PRO A 287 15.69 14.87 -6.31
N TYR A 288 16.67 14.12 -5.76
CA TYR A 288 16.48 12.75 -5.32
C TYR A 288 15.60 12.66 -4.06
N THR A 289 15.87 13.47 -3.01
CA THR A 289 14.98 13.60 -1.84
C THR A 289 13.56 14.00 -2.27
N MET A 290 13.41 15.01 -3.13
CA MET A 290 12.08 15.46 -3.56
C MET A 290 11.34 14.40 -4.39
N ALA A 291 12.04 13.64 -5.23
CA ALA A 291 11.45 12.53 -5.98
C ALA A 291 11.02 11.34 -5.08
N LEU A 292 11.67 11.12 -3.94
CA LEU A 292 11.24 10.14 -2.94
C LEU A 292 9.97 10.59 -2.20
N ILE A 293 9.91 11.86 -1.79
CA ILE A 293 8.70 12.49 -1.21
C ILE A 293 7.53 12.33 -2.19
N ALA A 294 7.70 12.75 -3.44
CA ALA A 294 6.70 12.63 -4.50
C ALA A 294 6.25 11.17 -4.73
N LYS A 295 7.18 10.20 -4.77
CA LYS A 295 6.86 8.76 -4.92
C LYS A 295 5.99 8.24 -3.77
N TYR A 296 6.24 8.70 -2.54
CA TYR A 296 5.46 8.28 -1.37
C TYR A 296 4.06 8.93 -1.35
N VAL A 297 3.97 10.24 -1.65
CA VAL A 297 2.70 10.98 -1.80
C VAL A 297 1.78 10.29 -2.83
N ALA A 298 2.33 9.95 -4.00
CA ALA A 298 1.58 9.28 -5.06
C ALA A 298 1.20 7.81 -4.75
N ARG A 299 2.05 7.06 -4.02
CA ARG A 299 1.72 5.69 -3.55
C ARG A 299 0.48 5.71 -2.64
N HIS A 300 0.57 6.51 -1.58
CA HIS A 300 -0.45 6.56 -0.52
C HIS A 300 -1.64 7.43 -0.86
N ARG A 301 -1.64 8.05 -2.04
CA ARG A 301 -2.70 8.94 -2.54
C ARG A 301 -2.98 10.09 -1.57
N LEU A 302 -1.92 10.75 -1.10
CA LEU A 302 -2.02 11.83 -0.12
C LEU A 302 -2.26 13.17 -0.84
N ARG A 303 -3.36 13.87 -0.51
CA ARG A 303 -3.78 15.12 -1.18
C ARG A 303 -3.51 16.37 -0.34
N ASP A 304 -2.36 16.39 0.34
CA ASP A 304 -1.90 17.59 1.05
C ASP A 304 -1.49 18.67 0.02
N THR A 305 -2.23 19.78 -0.01
CA THR A 305 -2.03 20.83 -1.01
C THR A 305 -0.77 21.65 -0.77
N ARG A 306 -0.34 21.85 0.49
CA ARG A 306 0.90 22.57 0.82
C ARG A 306 2.12 21.78 0.33
N LEU A 307 2.10 20.47 0.54
CA LEU A 307 3.15 19.56 0.08
C LEU A 307 3.20 19.47 -1.45
N LEU A 308 2.03 19.41 -2.11
CA LEU A 308 1.94 19.41 -3.58
C LEU A 308 2.38 20.74 -4.19
N ASP A 309 1.96 21.89 -3.66
CA ASP A 309 2.44 23.21 -4.12
C ASP A 309 3.96 23.37 -3.92
N THR A 310 4.52 22.85 -2.82
CA THR A 310 5.98 22.85 -2.60
C THR A 310 6.73 22.03 -3.65
N ILE A 311 6.15 20.91 -4.11
CA ILE A 311 6.70 20.12 -5.23
C ILE A 311 6.57 20.90 -6.55
N ALA A 312 5.49 21.66 -6.76
CA ALA A 312 5.29 22.47 -7.95
C ALA A 312 6.31 23.62 -8.04
N ASP A 313 6.52 24.37 -6.95
CA ASP A 313 7.55 25.41 -6.85
C ASP A 313 8.97 24.83 -7.08
N PHE A 314 9.25 23.63 -6.58
CA PHE A 314 10.52 22.94 -6.82
C PHE A 314 10.70 22.62 -8.31
N VAL A 315 9.65 22.15 -9.00
CA VAL A 315 9.66 21.90 -10.45
C VAL A 315 9.89 23.21 -11.21
N VAL A 316 9.11 24.27 -10.94
CA VAL A 316 9.26 25.60 -11.59
C VAL A 316 10.70 26.12 -11.45
N LYS A 317 11.27 26.07 -10.24
CA LYS A 317 12.63 26.58 -9.96
C LYS A 317 13.76 25.73 -10.56
N LYS A 318 13.59 24.41 -10.72
CA LYS A 318 14.73 23.49 -11.01
C LYS A 318 14.61 22.62 -12.27
N ALA A 319 13.45 22.50 -12.93
CA ALA A 319 13.17 21.51 -13.99
C ALA A 319 14.20 21.46 -15.14
N GLU A 320 14.75 22.60 -15.55
CA GLU A 320 15.80 22.70 -16.57
C GLU A 320 16.99 21.77 -16.29
N TYR A 321 17.40 21.66 -15.02
CA TYR A 321 18.53 20.86 -14.56
C TYR A 321 18.17 19.43 -14.14
N LEU A 322 16.92 18.99 -14.38
CA LEU A 322 16.44 17.66 -13.98
C LEU A 322 16.36 16.69 -15.17
N ASP A 323 16.70 15.42 -14.94
CA ASP A 323 16.41 14.34 -15.90
C ASP A 323 14.90 14.18 -16.10
N SER A 324 14.46 13.81 -17.30
CA SER A 324 13.05 13.53 -17.59
C SER A 324 12.46 12.46 -16.67
N LYS A 325 13.27 11.47 -16.24
CA LYS A 325 12.89 10.43 -15.25
C LYS A 325 12.66 10.98 -13.84
N VAL A 326 13.26 12.12 -13.49
CA VAL A 326 13.00 12.84 -12.23
C VAL A 326 11.77 13.73 -12.37
N ILE A 327 11.66 14.47 -13.48
CA ILE A 327 10.47 15.28 -13.81
C ILE A 327 9.21 14.41 -13.78
N GLN A 328 9.23 13.23 -14.41
CA GLN A 328 8.14 12.25 -14.38
C GLN A 328 7.70 11.92 -12.94
N LYS A 329 8.64 11.66 -12.03
CA LYS A 329 8.35 11.34 -10.61
C LYS A 329 7.77 12.53 -9.84
N LEU A 330 8.16 13.76 -10.20
CA LEU A 330 7.67 14.99 -9.58
C LEU A 330 6.30 15.42 -10.13
N VAL A 331 5.97 15.11 -11.38
CA VAL A 331 4.69 15.44 -12.03
C VAL A 331 3.59 14.41 -11.72
N PHE A 332 3.95 13.13 -11.56
CA PHE A 332 3.00 12.04 -11.30
C PHE A 332 2.06 12.20 -10.07
N PRO A 333 2.45 12.86 -8.95
CA PRO A 333 1.52 13.13 -7.86
C PRO A 333 0.33 14.00 -8.29
N PHE A 334 0.55 15.04 -9.09
CA PHE A 334 -0.52 15.98 -9.48
C PHE A 334 -1.62 15.26 -10.26
N SER A 335 -1.26 14.44 -11.25
CA SER A 335 -2.20 13.60 -11.99
C SER A 335 -2.84 12.55 -11.09
N ARG A 336 -2.05 11.80 -10.30
CA ARG A 336 -2.59 10.78 -9.38
C ARG A 336 -3.60 11.35 -8.38
N MET A 337 -3.42 12.60 -7.95
CA MET A 337 -4.25 13.31 -6.96
C MET A 337 -5.34 14.23 -7.53
N SER A 338 -5.48 14.29 -8.86
CA SER A 338 -6.38 15.23 -9.56
C SER A 338 -6.24 16.66 -9.01
N TYR A 339 -4.99 17.13 -8.89
CA TYR A 339 -4.66 18.41 -8.27
C TYR A 339 -3.83 19.28 -9.21
N ARG A 340 -4.36 20.46 -9.56
CA ARG A 340 -3.58 21.53 -10.20
C ARG A 340 -3.03 22.44 -9.10
N PRO A 341 -1.72 22.76 -9.09
CA PRO A 341 -1.12 23.58 -8.05
C PRO A 341 -1.55 25.05 -8.14
N THR A 342 -1.40 25.79 -7.05
CA THR A 342 -1.73 27.22 -6.95
C THR A 342 -0.95 28.06 -7.98
N ASN A 343 0.29 27.65 -8.30
CA ASN A 343 1.15 28.28 -9.31
C ASN A 343 0.95 27.76 -10.75
N GLN A 344 -0.16 27.06 -11.05
CA GLN A 344 -0.39 26.24 -12.26
C GLN A 344 0.11 26.83 -13.59
N GLN A 345 -0.05 28.13 -13.85
CA GLN A 345 0.41 28.74 -15.11
C GLN A 345 1.92 28.63 -15.29
N GLN A 346 2.71 28.90 -14.24
CA GLN A 346 4.17 28.80 -14.27
C GLN A 346 4.61 27.34 -14.29
N PHE A 347 3.94 26.48 -13.50
CA PHE A 347 4.20 25.04 -13.45
C PHE A 347 4.01 24.36 -14.81
N PHE A 348 2.89 24.63 -15.49
CA PHE A 348 2.64 24.07 -16.81
C PHE A 348 3.61 24.66 -17.85
N SER A 349 3.70 25.99 -17.99
CA SER A 349 4.59 26.65 -18.96
C SER A 349 6.04 26.16 -18.88
N ARG A 350 6.62 26.03 -17.68
CA ARG A 350 7.99 25.53 -17.47
C ARG A 350 8.13 24.03 -17.72
N LEU A 351 7.05 23.25 -17.59
CA LEU A 351 7.04 21.84 -18.02
C LEU A 351 6.97 21.70 -19.54
N GLU A 352 6.17 22.52 -20.25
CA GLU A 352 6.09 22.47 -21.72
C GLU A 352 7.47 22.66 -22.35
N GLU A 353 8.15 23.76 -21.98
CA GLU A 353 9.49 24.13 -22.43
C GLU A 353 10.50 22.99 -22.21
N VAL A 354 10.62 22.51 -20.97
CA VAL A 354 11.63 21.53 -20.59
C VAL A 354 11.34 20.14 -21.17
N VAL A 355 10.06 19.78 -21.33
CA VAL A 355 9.65 18.47 -21.90
C VAL A 355 9.75 18.47 -23.42
N GLU A 356 9.52 19.60 -24.12
CA GLU A 356 9.75 19.69 -25.56
C GLU A 356 11.24 19.49 -25.88
N LEU A 357 12.12 20.22 -25.19
CA LEU A 357 13.58 20.12 -25.36
C LEU A 357 14.10 18.70 -25.08
N LYS A 358 13.48 17.97 -24.14
CA LYS A 358 13.90 16.62 -23.70
C LYS A 358 13.05 15.49 -24.31
N ALA A 359 12.19 15.79 -25.30
CA ALA A 359 11.23 14.83 -25.84
C ALA A 359 11.89 13.58 -26.45
N LEU A 360 12.87 13.77 -27.33
CA LEU A 360 13.52 12.68 -28.07
C LEU A 360 14.53 11.88 -27.23
N SER A 361 15.08 12.47 -26.16
CA SER A 361 16.12 11.85 -25.32
C SER A 361 15.56 10.94 -24.22
N SER A 362 14.28 11.07 -23.87
CA SER A 362 13.64 10.16 -22.91
C SER A 362 12.17 9.86 -23.25
N PRO A 363 11.88 9.21 -24.40
CA PRO A 363 10.52 9.08 -24.94
C PRO A 363 9.48 8.54 -23.96
N LEU A 364 9.81 7.48 -23.21
CA LEU A 364 8.92 6.89 -22.19
C LEU A 364 8.60 7.88 -21.06
N ALA A 365 9.59 8.64 -20.57
CA ALA A 365 9.35 9.63 -19.52
C ALA A 365 8.48 10.78 -20.05
N THR A 366 8.77 11.28 -21.25
CA THR A 366 7.97 12.31 -21.94
C THR A 366 6.51 11.90 -22.09
N VAL A 367 6.23 10.68 -22.55
CA VAL A 367 4.85 10.18 -22.72
C VAL A 367 4.14 9.97 -21.37
N ASN A 368 4.84 9.53 -20.32
CA ASN A 368 4.27 9.47 -18.96
C ASN A 368 3.98 10.86 -18.37
N ILE A 369 4.80 11.87 -18.70
CA ILE A 369 4.53 13.27 -18.32
C ILE A 369 3.30 13.78 -19.08
N LEU A 370 3.22 13.59 -20.41
CA LEU A 370 2.02 13.94 -21.19
C LEU A 370 0.75 13.27 -20.65
N MET A 371 0.80 11.97 -20.34
CA MET A 371 -0.32 11.25 -19.73
C MET A 371 -0.77 11.88 -18.40
N SER A 372 0.19 12.41 -17.62
CA SER A 372 -0.12 13.13 -16.39
C SER A 372 -0.75 14.52 -16.65
N LEU A 373 -0.26 15.26 -17.64
CA LEU A 373 -0.84 16.55 -18.05
C LEU A 373 -2.26 16.38 -18.63
N PHE A 374 -2.50 15.32 -19.38
CA PHE A 374 -3.81 14.98 -19.94
C PHE A 374 -4.81 14.54 -18.85
N GLN A 375 -4.37 13.77 -17.85
CA GLN A 375 -5.20 13.49 -16.67
C GLN A 375 -5.58 14.79 -15.93
N LEU A 376 -4.69 15.77 -15.89
CA LEU A 376 -4.93 17.13 -15.40
C LEU A 376 -5.71 18.04 -16.36
N GLY A 377 -6.05 17.59 -17.57
CA GLY A 377 -6.77 18.37 -18.58
C GLY A 377 -5.97 19.56 -19.11
N HIS A 378 -4.69 19.35 -19.45
CA HIS A 378 -3.79 20.35 -20.03
C HIS A 378 -2.99 19.73 -21.19
N PHE A 379 -2.92 20.45 -22.32
CA PHE A 379 -2.60 19.89 -23.64
C PHE A 379 -1.48 20.67 -24.34
N PRO A 380 -0.20 20.32 -24.11
CA PRO A 380 0.94 21.10 -24.59
C PRO A 380 1.23 20.87 -26.09
N GLY A 381 0.63 21.71 -26.93
CA GLY A 381 0.71 21.64 -28.40
C GLY A 381 2.13 21.39 -28.98
N PRO A 382 3.15 22.19 -28.61
CA PRO A 382 4.52 22.00 -29.11
C PRO A 382 5.12 20.63 -28.76
N VAL A 383 4.88 20.15 -27.53
CA VAL A 383 5.33 18.81 -27.09
C VAL A 383 4.62 17.71 -27.89
N LEU A 384 3.32 17.88 -28.16
CA LEU A 384 2.55 16.95 -28.98
C LEU A 384 3.06 16.90 -30.43
N HIS A 385 3.44 18.05 -31.02
CA HIS A 385 4.09 18.09 -32.34
C HIS A 385 5.38 17.27 -32.38
N ARG A 386 6.18 17.26 -31.30
CA ARG A 386 7.36 16.39 -31.19
C ARG A 386 6.97 14.92 -31.05
N VAL A 387 6.00 14.61 -30.20
CA VAL A 387 5.67 13.22 -29.80
C VAL A 387 4.92 12.44 -30.89
N PHE A 388 4.08 13.09 -31.70
CA PHE A 388 3.47 12.47 -32.88
C PHE A 388 4.32 12.63 -34.16
N SER A 389 5.55 13.13 -34.06
CA SER A 389 6.47 13.16 -35.21
C SER A 389 6.95 11.75 -35.58
N SER A 390 7.18 11.52 -36.88
CA SER A 390 7.76 10.27 -37.39
C SER A 390 9.11 9.93 -36.77
N ALA A 391 9.92 10.93 -36.41
CA ALA A 391 11.19 10.76 -35.71
C ALA A 391 11.01 10.19 -34.30
N PHE A 392 10.02 10.67 -33.54
CA PHE A 392 9.71 10.15 -32.21
C PHE A 392 9.11 8.74 -32.29
N ILE A 393 8.14 8.53 -33.20
CA ILE A 393 7.48 7.23 -33.40
C ILE A 393 8.49 6.16 -33.83
N SER A 394 9.42 6.49 -34.73
CA SER A 394 10.49 5.57 -35.17
C SER A 394 11.47 5.22 -34.04
N ASN A 395 11.93 6.23 -33.28
CA ASN A 395 12.80 6.05 -32.10
C ASN A 395 12.15 5.08 -31.08
N VAL A 396 10.86 5.29 -30.77
CA VAL A 396 10.10 4.44 -29.84
C VAL A 396 9.85 3.03 -30.38
N THR A 397 9.49 2.90 -31.66
CA THR A 397 9.08 1.61 -32.25
C THR A 397 10.21 0.58 -32.26
N ASN A 398 11.46 1.04 -32.32
CA ASN A 398 12.67 0.21 -32.25
C ASN A 398 13.18 -0.02 -30.80
N SER A 399 12.44 0.42 -29.77
CA SER A 399 12.83 0.30 -28.36
C SER A 399 12.14 -0.88 -27.65
N PRO A 400 12.73 -1.44 -26.56
CA PRO A 400 12.07 -2.48 -25.75
C PRO A 400 10.81 -1.98 -25.00
N TYR A 401 10.48 -0.69 -25.12
CA TYR A 401 9.26 -0.08 -24.56
C TYR A 401 8.18 0.13 -25.63
N ALA A 402 8.38 -0.33 -26.88
CA ALA A 402 7.50 -0.04 -28.01
C ALA A 402 6.02 -0.36 -27.73
N VAL A 403 5.72 -1.54 -27.16
CA VAL A 403 4.34 -1.98 -26.90
C VAL A 403 3.62 -1.04 -25.93
N ILE A 404 4.22 -0.74 -24.77
CA ILE A 404 3.59 0.12 -23.76
C ILE A 404 3.50 1.58 -24.24
N VAL A 405 4.47 2.08 -25.00
CA VAL A 405 4.41 3.44 -25.53
C VAL A 405 3.42 3.55 -26.69
N ARG A 406 3.23 2.54 -27.56
CA ARG A 406 2.12 2.53 -28.55
C ARG A 406 0.75 2.62 -27.87
N ARG A 407 0.53 1.86 -26.78
CA ARG A 407 -0.70 1.94 -25.96
C ARG A 407 -0.93 3.34 -25.39
N TYR A 408 0.12 3.97 -24.85
CA TYR A 408 0.02 5.34 -24.35
C TYR A 408 -0.17 6.38 -25.47
N LEU A 409 0.54 6.28 -26.60
CA LEU A 409 0.36 7.16 -27.76
C LEU A 409 -1.06 7.06 -28.33
N SER A 410 -1.64 5.88 -28.38
CA SER A 410 -3.02 5.66 -28.84
C SER A 410 -4.04 6.32 -27.91
N LEU A 411 -3.85 6.21 -26.59
CA LEU A 411 -4.68 6.90 -25.61
C LEU A 411 -4.48 8.43 -25.65
N LEU A 412 -3.26 8.93 -25.89
CA LEU A 412 -3.01 10.36 -26.10
C LEU A 412 -3.67 10.87 -27.38
N ASP A 413 -3.61 10.12 -28.48
CA ASP A 413 -4.20 10.51 -29.77
C ASP A 413 -5.73 10.66 -29.66
N ALA A 414 -6.39 9.67 -29.05
CA ALA A 414 -7.83 9.72 -28.74
C ALA A 414 -8.18 10.82 -27.71
N ALA A 415 -7.29 11.12 -26.77
CA ALA A 415 -7.51 12.22 -25.81
C ALA A 415 -7.43 13.60 -26.47
N VAL A 416 -6.53 13.79 -27.43
CA VAL A 416 -6.49 15.01 -28.26
C VAL A 416 -7.80 15.17 -29.03
N GLU A 417 -8.30 14.10 -29.64
CA GLU A 417 -9.55 14.15 -30.41
C GLU A 417 -10.79 14.49 -29.56
N LEU A 418 -10.82 14.03 -28.30
CA LEU A 418 -11.95 14.26 -27.39
C LEU A 418 -11.87 15.62 -26.65
N GLU A 419 -10.70 15.98 -26.11
CA GLU A 419 -10.55 17.17 -25.25
C GLU A 419 -9.88 18.39 -25.93
N TYR A 420 -9.11 18.24 -27.00
CA TYR A 420 -8.31 19.33 -27.60
C TYR A 420 -8.65 19.64 -29.07
N ARG A 421 -9.84 20.21 -29.28
CA ARG A 421 -10.45 20.55 -30.59
C ARG A 421 -9.59 21.44 -31.50
N GLU A 422 -8.73 22.29 -30.93
CA GLU A 422 -7.94 23.29 -31.66
C GLU A 422 -6.59 22.74 -32.17
N TYR A 423 -6.31 21.46 -31.95
CA TYR A 423 -5.05 20.83 -32.33
C TYR A 423 -4.93 20.62 -33.85
N SER A 424 -4.07 21.42 -34.48
CA SER A 424 -3.72 21.35 -35.91
C SER A 424 -2.41 20.59 -36.20
N GLY A 425 -1.88 19.86 -35.22
CA GLY A 425 -0.61 19.13 -35.32
C GLY A 425 -0.72 17.71 -35.89
N PRO A 426 0.41 17.00 -36.02
CA PRO A 426 0.42 15.60 -36.47
C PRO A 426 -0.35 14.68 -35.51
N ARG A 427 -1.12 13.75 -36.06
CA ARG A 427 -1.88 12.71 -35.34
C ARG A 427 -1.19 11.34 -35.50
N LEU A 428 -1.52 10.40 -34.62
CA LEU A 428 -1.02 9.02 -34.73
C LEU A 428 -1.67 8.31 -35.93
N GLN A 429 -0.83 7.69 -36.77
CA GLN A 429 -1.31 6.90 -37.91
C GLN A 429 -1.96 5.59 -37.45
N ASP A 430 -3.00 5.13 -38.16
CA ASP A 430 -3.81 3.98 -37.74
C ASP A 430 -2.99 2.69 -37.60
N ALA A 431 -1.98 2.47 -38.47
CA ALA A 431 -1.04 1.34 -38.37
C ALA A 431 -0.21 1.31 -37.06
N HIS A 432 -0.24 2.37 -36.25
CA HIS A 432 0.40 2.45 -34.94
C HIS A 432 -0.60 2.50 -33.77
N LYS A 433 -1.91 2.56 -34.03
CA LYS A 433 -2.96 2.58 -33.00
C LYS A 433 -3.19 1.18 -32.44
N VAL A 434 -3.33 1.09 -31.12
CA VAL A 434 -3.64 -0.14 -30.37
C VAL A 434 -4.55 0.20 -29.18
N LEU A 435 -5.44 -0.71 -28.82
CA LEU A 435 -6.26 -0.58 -27.60
C LEU A 435 -5.35 -0.58 -26.36
N MET A 436 -5.57 0.39 -25.47
CA MET A 436 -4.65 0.64 -24.35
C MET A 436 -4.63 -0.52 -23.34
N PHE A 437 -5.82 -1.03 -22.99
CA PHE A 437 -6.04 -2.02 -21.94
C PHE A 437 -6.24 -3.46 -22.44
N ASP A 438 -6.15 -3.70 -23.76
CA ASP A 438 -6.36 -5.02 -24.32
C ASP A 438 -5.35 -6.04 -23.75
N HIS A 439 -5.85 -7.18 -23.27
CA HIS A 439 -5.08 -8.21 -22.54
C HIS A 439 -4.19 -7.69 -21.37
N ALA A 440 -4.46 -6.50 -20.81
CA ALA A 440 -3.63 -5.91 -19.77
C ALA A 440 -4.21 -6.12 -18.36
N LEU A 441 -3.46 -6.80 -17.49
CA LEU A 441 -3.77 -6.90 -16.05
C LEU A 441 -3.90 -5.51 -15.41
N THR A 442 -5.13 -5.04 -15.22
CA THR A 442 -5.41 -3.76 -14.56
C THR A 442 -5.24 -3.84 -13.05
N ALA A 443 -5.08 -2.69 -12.41
CA ALA A 443 -5.16 -2.61 -10.95
C ALA A 443 -6.55 -3.03 -10.42
N ASP A 444 -7.61 -2.91 -11.23
CA ASP A 444 -8.98 -3.27 -10.82
C ASP A 444 -9.18 -4.79 -10.84
N GLU A 445 -8.53 -5.53 -11.75
CA GLU A 445 -8.45 -7.00 -11.70
C GLU A 445 -7.66 -7.49 -10.48
N VAL A 446 -6.48 -6.92 -10.22
CA VAL A 446 -5.63 -7.30 -9.07
C VAL A 446 -6.35 -7.05 -7.74
N ASN A 447 -7.14 -5.97 -7.65
CA ASN A 447 -7.90 -5.63 -6.45
C ASN A 447 -9.35 -6.17 -6.44
N ARG A 448 -9.77 -6.97 -7.45
CA ARG A 448 -11.17 -7.46 -7.60
C ARG A 448 -11.73 -8.15 -6.37
N LYS A 449 -10.89 -8.80 -5.56
CA LYS A 449 -11.25 -9.41 -4.26
C LYS A 449 -11.87 -8.40 -3.26
N TYR A 450 -11.49 -7.13 -3.35
CA TYR A 450 -11.90 -6.05 -2.45
C TYR A 450 -12.89 -5.07 -3.12
N SER A 451 -13.47 -5.45 -4.27
CA SER A 451 -14.40 -4.62 -5.02
C SER A 451 -15.86 -4.93 -4.69
N TYR A 452 -16.69 -3.89 -4.55
CA TYR A 452 -18.14 -4.06 -4.44
C TYR A 452 -18.81 -4.53 -5.74
N LYS A 453 -18.07 -4.58 -6.86
CA LYS A 453 -18.60 -4.92 -8.21
C LYS A 453 -19.31 -6.27 -8.26
N GLY A 454 -18.89 -7.27 -7.48
CA GLY A 454 -19.60 -8.56 -7.39
C GLY A 454 -20.99 -8.45 -6.75
N LEU A 455 -21.12 -7.67 -5.68
CA LEU A 455 -22.40 -7.42 -5.00
C LEU A 455 -23.32 -6.54 -5.85
N VAL A 456 -22.75 -5.53 -6.53
CA VAL A 456 -23.48 -4.68 -7.49
C VAL A 456 -23.98 -5.50 -8.68
N ALA A 457 -23.18 -6.43 -9.22
CA ALA A 457 -23.60 -7.30 -10.33
C ALA A 457 -24.81 -8.17 -9.96
N GLU A 458 -24.75 -8.84 -8.79
CA GLU A 458 -25.85 -9.68 -8.31
C GLU A 458 -27.12 -8.84 -8.04
N ALA A 459 -26.97 -7.69 -7.37
CA ALA A 459 -28.08 -6.77 -7.12
C ALA A 459 -28.70 -6.25 -8.44
N LEU A 460 -27.89 -5.87 -9.42
CA LEU A 460 -28.35 -5.39 -10.72
C LEU A 460 -29.05 -6.49 -11.52
N ARG A 461 -28.52 -7.72 -11.51
CA ARG A 461 -29.17 -8.89 -12.12
C ARG A 461 -30.55 -9.15 -11.54
N GLN A 462 -30.72 -9.00 -10.24
CA GLN A 462 -32.03 -9.14 -9.59
C GLN A 462 -32.97 -7.95 -9.81
N LEU A 463 -32.43 -6.75 -10.06
CA LEU A 463 -33.22 -5.54 -10.26
C LEU A 463 -33.75 -5.39 -11.70
N VAL A 464 -32.89 -5.61 -12.69
CA VAL A 464 -33.22 -5.38 -14.12
C VAL A 464 -33.15 -6.63 -14.99
N GLY A 465 -32.53 -7.73 -14.53
CA GLY A 465 -32.28 -8.92 -15.33
C GLY A 465 -30.99 -8.85 -16.15
N GLU A 466 -30.36 -10.00 -16.37
CA GLU A 466 -29.05 -10.15 -16.99
C GLU A 466 -29.00 -9.63 -18.44
N GLN A 467 -30.09 -9.77 -19.19
CA GLN A 467 -30.23 -9.29 -20.57
C GLN A 467 -30.35 -7.76 -20.74
N ASN A 468 -30.46 -7.02 -19.63
CA ASN A 468 -30.73 -5.57 -19.62
C ASN A 468 -29.47 -4.72 -19.28
N TYR A 469 -28.32 -5.35 -19.11
CA TYR A 469 -27.02 -4.68 -19.02
C TYR A 469 -25.94 -5.54 -19.70
N LYS A 470 -24.78 -4.94 -19.94
CA LYS A 470 -23.53 -5.66 -20.20
C LYS A 470 -22.52 -5.33 -19.10
N GLN A 471 -21.61 -6.26 -18.80
CA GLN A 471 -20.56 -6.09 -17.78
C GLN A 471 -19.17 -6.15 -18.42
N ASP A 472 -18.21 -5.43 -17.85
CA ASP A 472 -16.78 -5.50 -18.23
C ASP A 472 -16.47 -5.13 -19.71
N GLU A 473 -17.38 -4.38 -20.37
CA GLU A 473 -17.20 -3.95 -21.77
C GLU A 473 -16.06 -2.93 -21.90
N VAL A 474 -15.21 -3.14 -22.92
CA VAL A 474 -14.09 -2.28 -23.29
C VAL A 474 -14.55 -1.32 -24.40
N LEU A 475 -14.72 -0.04 -24.08
CA LEU A 475 -15.19 0.99 -25.02
C LEU A 475 -14.01 1.78 -25.60
N ALA A 476 -14.03 2.16 -26.88
CA ALA A 476 -13.00 2.98 -27.51
C ALA A 476 -12.66 4.24 -26.67
N PRO A 477 -11.37 4.59 -26.42
CA PRO A 477 -10.12 4.03 -26.96
C PRO A 477 -9.54 2.83 -26.19
N GLY A 478 -10.37 2.13 -25.40
CA GLY A 478 -10.00 0.95 -24.61
C GLY A 478 -10.41 1.03 -23.14
N TYR A 479 -11.31 1.92 -22.75
CA TYR A 479 -11.73 2.07 -21.36
C TYR A 479 -12.67 0.95 -20.93
N ASN A 480 -12.22 0.15 -19.96
CA ASN A 480 -13.05 -0.84 -19.28
C ASN A 480 -14.16 -0.13 -18.48
N THR A 481 -15.40 -0.60 -18.68
CA THR A 481 -16.59 -0.14 -17.97
C THR A 481 -17.10 -1.21 -17.00
N ASP A 482 -17.76 -0.81 -15.91
CA ASP A 482 -18.23 -1.79 -14.93
C ASP A 482 -19.54 -2.42 -15.37
N PHE A 483 -20.57 -1.60 -15.62
CA PHE A 483 -21.80 -2.02 -16.30
C PHE A 483 -22.26 -0.96 -17.31
N LEU A 484 -22.65 -1.41 -18.50
CA LEU A 484 -23.26 -0.61 -19.56
C LEU A 484 -24.76 -0.94 -19.64
N LEU A 485 -25.61 0.08 -19.55
CA LEU A 485 -27.06 -0.01 -19.63
C LEU A 485 -27.59 0.90 -20.74
N TRP A 486 -28.71 0.54 -21.36
CA TRP A 486 -29.45 1.41 -22.28
C TRP A 486 -30.77 1.80 -21.61
N MET A 487 -31.14 3.08 -21.67
CA MET A 487 -32.38 3.59 -21.05
C MET A 487 -33.20 4.39 -22.07
N ASP A 488 -34.53 4.26 -22.01
CA ASP A 488 -35.43 5.15 -22.75
C ASP A 488 -35.66 6.48 -22.03
N SER A 489 -36.28 7.45 -22.72
CA SER A 489 -36.62 8.77 -22.18
C SER A 489 -37.69 8.76 -21.08
N SER A 490 -38.23 7.60 -20.71
CA SER A 490 -39.09 7.39 -19.54
C SER A 490 -38.37 6.70 -18.37
N GLY A 491 -37.05 6.54 -18.46
CA GLY A 491 -36.21 5.99 -17.40
C GLY A 491 -36.19 4.47 -17.32
N ARG A 492 -36.77 3.76 -18.30
CA ARG A 492 -36.79 2.29 -18.29
C ARG A 492 -35.53 1.74 -18.94
N VAL A 493 -34.90 0.79 -18.28
CA VAL A 493 -33.76 0.04 -18.82
C VAL A 493 -34.26 -0.89 -19.95
N LEU A 494 -33.48 -0.97 -21.03
CA LEU A 494 -33.80 -1.68 -22.27
C LEU A 494 -32.88 -2.91 -22.45
N PRO A 495 -33.37 -4.01 -23.07
CA PRO A 495 -32.56 -5.19 -23.36
C PRO A 495 -31.51 -4.89 -24.44
N ILE A 496 -30.24 -5.18 -24.13
CA ILE A 496 -29.12 -4.97 -25.05
C ILE A 496 -29.00 -6.21 -25.96
N ARG A 497 -29.88 -6.31 -26.95
CA ARG A 497 -29.88 -7.42 -27.92
C ARG A 497 -28.68 -7.32 -28.85
N THR A 498 -27.87 -8.38 -28.90
CA THR A 498 -26.61 -8.48 -29.67
C THR A 498 -26.77 -8.48 -31.20
N SER A 499 -28.00 -8.53 -31.72
CA SER A 499 -28.31 -8.93 -33.09
C SER A 499 -28.58 -7.76 -34.06
N LEU A 500 -27.82 -6.66 -33.99
CA LEU A 500 -27.88 -5.54 -34.94
C LEU A 500 -26.50 -5.00 -35.39
N LEU A 501 -25.41 -5.65 -34.98
CA LEU A 501 -24.12 -5.52 -35.64
C LEU A 501 -24.01 -6.65 -36.67
N PRO A 502 -23.67 -6.37 -37.95
CA PRO A 502 -23.41 -7.43 -38.92
C PRO A 502 -22.13 -8.19 -38.53
N GLU A 503 -22.16 -9.52 -38.58
CA GLU A 503 -21.05 -10.37 -38.17
C GLU A 503 -19.83 -10.21 -39.11
N SER A 504 -18.81 -9.50 -38.65
CA SER A 504 -17.44 -9.63 -39.18
C SER A 504 -16.71 -10.78 -38.49
N LYS A 505 -15.91 -11.53 -39.24
CA LYS A 505 -15.14 -12.68 -38.74
C LYS A 505 -13.93 -12.23 -37.91
N PRO A 506 -13.46 -13.03 -36.94
CA PRO A 506 -12.31 -12.66 -36.11
C PRO A 506 -10.98 -12.80 -36.87
N ALA A 507 -10.39 -11.67 -37.27
CA ALA A 507 -8.97 -11.51 -37.62
C ALA A 507 -8.60 -10.01 -37.65
N ASP A 508 -7.52 -9.60 -36.99
CA ASP A 508 -6.76 -8.31 -37.00
C ASP A 508 -7.47 -6.93 -36.98
N ASP A 509 -8.73 -6.78 -37.40
CA ASP A 509 -9.39 -5.50 -37.67
C ASP A 509 -9.87 -4.70 -36.44
N ALA A 510 -9.40 -5.04 -35.23
CA ALA A 510 -9.76 -4.34 -34.00
C ALA A 510 -9.43 -2.83 -34.06
N VAL A 511 -8.42 -2.44 -34.85
CA VAL A 511 -7.99 -1.04 -34.99
C VAL A 511 -8.90 -0.24 -35.93
N THR A 512 -9.44 -0.85 -36.99
CA THR A 512 -10.36 -0.18 -37.94
C THR A 512 -11.76 -0.03 -37.34
N VAL A 513 -12.18 -0.97 -36.48
CA VAL A 513 -13.39 -0.81 -35.66
C VAL A 513 -13.26 0.41 -34.74
N VAL A 514 -12.11 0.61 -34.09
CA VAL A 514 -11.87 1.77 -33.21
C VAL A 514 -11.97 3.09 -33.98
N THR A 515 -11.36 3.22 -35.17
CA THR A 515 -11.50 4.46 -35.96
C THR A 515 -12.91 4.65 -36.51
N ALA A 516 -13.64 3.59 -36.86
CA ALA A 516 -15.04 3.67 -37.28
C ALA A 516 -15.98 4.08 -36.13
N GLU A 517 -15.74 3.62 -34.89
CA GLU A 517 -16.48 4.09 -33.71
C GLU A 517 -16.14 5.55 -33.37
N PHE A 518 -14.85 5.93 -33.41
CA PHE A 518 -14.47 7.35 -33.22
C PHE A 518 -15.12 8.25 -34.26
N GLN A 519 -15.12 7.88 -35.55
CA GLN A 519 -15.81 8.66 -36.58
C GLN A 519 -17.34 8.72 -36.40
N LYS A 520 -17.97 7.68 -35.83
CA LYS A 520 -19.41 7.70 -35.50
C LYS A 520 -19.77 8.54 -34.27
N PHE A 521 -18.85 8.71 -33.32
CA PHE A 521 -19.13 9.36 -32.04
C PHE A 521 -18.31 10.64 -31.78
N SER A 522 -17.40 11.02 -32.68
CA SER A 522 -16.67 12.29 -32.64
C SER A 522 -17.63 13.46 -32.88
N PRO A 523 -17.71 14.46 -31.96
CA PRO A 523 -18.62 15.59 -32.10
C PRO A 523 -18.29 16.58 -33.24
N PHE A 524 -17.34 16.24 -34.13
CA PHE A 524 -16.68 17.17 -35.06
C PHE A 524 -16.70 16.72 -36.52
N VAL A 525 -17.40 15.64 -36.87
CA VAL A 525 -17.53 15.21 -38.26
C VAL A 525 -18.46 16.17 -39.03
N VAL A 526 -17.86 16.93 -39.96
CA VAL A 526 -18.61 17.66 -40.98
C VAL A 526 -19.00 16.68 -42.08
N LEU A 527 -20.31 16.52 -42.32
CA LEU A 527 -20.82 15.74 -43.44
C LEU A 527 -20.60 16.51 -44.74
N GLN A 528 -19.96 15.87 -45.73
CA GLN A 528 -19.89 16.37 -47.10
C GLN A 528 -19.96 15.20 -48.09
N GLU A 529 -21.02 15.17 -48.91
CA GLU A 529 -21.23 14.16 -49.94
C GLU A 529 -20.65 14.61 -51.30
N GLY A 530 -20.09 13.68 -52.07
CA GLY A 530 -19.56 13.93 -53.41
C GLY A 530 -18.63 12.80 -53.91
N PRO A 531 -18.93 12.13 -55.05
CA PRO A 531 -18.17 10.97 -55.53
C PRO A 531 -17.10 11.29 -56.61
N ASP A 532 -16.46 10.22 -57.11
CA ASP A 532 -15.52 10.12 -58.25
C ASP A 532 -14.06 10.60 -58.01
N GLN A 533 -13.00 9.99 -58.59
CA GLN A 533 -12.91 8.84 -59.51
C GLN A 533 -11.55 8.08 -59.39
N LEU A 534 -11.37 6.98 -60.14
CA LEU A 534 -10.20 6.06 -60.09
C LEU A 534 -8.89 6.65 -60.67
N CYS A 535 -7.75 6.10 -60.23
CA CYS A 535 -6.67 5.69 -61.16
C CYS A 535 -5.78 4.56 -60.58
N GLN A 536 -5.05 3.84 -61.44
CA GLN A 536 -4.23 2.65 -61.12
C GLN A 536 -2.71 2.91 -61.26
N VAL A 537 -1.92 1.82 -61.08
CA VAL A 537 -0.48 1.59 -61.33
C VAL A 537 0.38 1.58 -60.04
N GLY A 538 1.22 0.58 -59.75
CA GLY A 538 1.48 -0.70 -60.45
C GLY A 538 2.97 -1.02 -60.59
N GLY A 539 3.42 -2.16 -60.07
CA GLY A 539 4.80 -2.66 -60.22
C GLY A 539 5.23 -3.58 -59.08
N ALA A 540 5.86 -4.71 -59.40
CA ALA A 540 6.27 -5.73 -58.42
C ALA A 540 7.66 -6.29 -58.77
N THR A 541 8.46 -6.65 -57.75
CA THR A 541 9.51 -7.67 -57.90
C THR A 541 9.87 -8.35 -56.57
N GLU A 542 10.29 -9.61 -56.66
CA GLU A 542 10.71 -10.56 -55.62
C GLU A 542 11.93 -11.35 -56.19
N PRO A 543 12.59 -12.30 -55.49
CA PRO A 543 12.94 -12.42 -54.08
C PRO A 543 14.44 -12.89 -53.91
N ARG A 544 14.73 -13.66 -52.85
CA ARG A 544 15.93 -14.49 -52.53
C ARG A 544 17.01 -13.84 -51.64
N SER A 545 17.55 -14.40 -50.55
CA SER A 545 17.55 -15.71 -49.82
C SER A 545 18.94 -16.37 -49.79
N PHE A 546 19.55 -16.51 -48.60
CA PHE A 546 20.67 -17.44 -48.37
C PHE A 546 20.73 -17.96 -46.91
N LEU A 547 21.13 -19.23 -46.79
CA LEU A 547 21.53 -19.99 -45.59
C LEU A 547 22.95 -20.56 -45.87
N PRO A 548 23.81 -20.88 -44.87
CA PRO A 548 23.87 -22.29 -44.42
C PRO A 548 24.46 -22.59 -42.99
N HIS A 549 24.04 -23.72 -42.40
CA HIS A 549 24.80 -24.79 -41.68
C HIS A 549 25.84 -24.52 -40.53
N ARG A 550 26.27 -25.49 -39.67
CA ARG A 550 25.70 -26.76 -39.09
C ARG A 550 26.71 -27.49 -38.14
N GLY A 551 26.55 -27.41 -36.80
CA GLY A 551 27.01 -28.37 -35.74
C GLY A 551 28.49 -28.84 -35.69
N PRO A 552 28.85 -29.95 -34.97
CA PRO A 552 28.27 -30.53 -33.73
C PRO A 552 29.34 -31.00 -32.67
N GLY A 553 28.97 -31.55 -31.50
CA GLY A 553 29.91 -32.29 -30.60
C GLY A 553 29.41 -32.69 -29.19
N GLU A 554 29.73 -33.92 -28.73
CA GLU A 554 29.43 -34.60 -27.44
C GLU A 554 30.39 -35.82 -27.27
N PRO A 555 30.42 -36.68 -26.20
CA PRO A 555 29.85 -36.70 -24.83
C PRO A 555 31.03 -36.85 -23.78
N PRO A 556 31.10 -37.68 -22.68
CA PRO A 556 30.17 -38.53 -21.89
C PRO A 556 30.28 -38.37 -20.33
N ARG A 557 30.49 -39.46 -19.54
CA ARG A 557 30.55 -39.55 -18.05
C ARG A 557 31.53 -40.65 -17.56
N PRO A 558 32.03 -40.61 -16.31
CA PRO A 558 31.51 -41.46 -15.17
C PRO A 558 31.52 -40.70 -13.81
N GLY A 559 31.21 -41.24 -12.61
CA GLY A 559 30.58 -42.53 -12.18
C GLY A 559 31.00 -42.98 -10.74
N THR A 560 30.06 -43.54 -9.93
CA THR A 560 30.20 -44.04 -8.52
C THR A 560 30.52 -42.97 -7.43
N GLY A 561 30.16 -43.11 -6.14
CA GLY A 561 29.29 -44.06 -5.41
C GLY A 561 29.46 -43.95 -3.87
N GLY A 562 28.46 -44.34 -3.05
CA GLY A 562 28.64 -44.51 -1.58
C GLY A 562 27.54 -43.95 -0.64
N SER A 563 27.30 -44.64 0.48
CA SER A 563 26.41 -44.33 1.62
C SER A 563 26.98 -45.11 2.85
N PRO A 564 26.52 -44.97 4.12
CA PRO A 564 25.50 -44.11 4.73
C PRO A 564 25.99 -43.31 5.97
N TYR A 565 25.11 -42.56 6.66
CA TYR A 565 24.87 -42.67 8.12
C TYR A 565 23.78 -41.67 8.61
N GLU A 566 22.71 -42.23 9.19
CA GLU A 566 21.73 -41.58 10.09
C GLU A 566 21.92 -42.22 11.51
N PRO A 567 21.19 -41.85 12.60
CA PRO A 567 20.04 -40.93 12.74
C PRO A 567 20.17 -39.91 13.90
N TYR A 568 19.15 -39.07 14.14
CA TYR A 568 18.27 -39.16 15.33
C TYR A 568 17.11 -38.12 15.35
N TYR A 569 15.97 -38.54 15.91
CA TYR A 569 14.72 -37.77 16.11
C TYR A 569 14.84 -36.68 17.22
N VAL A 570 14.12 -35.53 17.27
CA VAL A 570 12.65 -35.22 17.18
C VAL A 570 11.88 -35.64 18.47
N PRO A 571 10.87 -34.91 19.04
CA PRO A 571 10.35 -33.52 18.86
C PRO A 571 9.92 -32.79 20.20
N THR A 572 8.90 -31.89 20.14
CA THR A 572 7.92 -31.44 21.18
C THR A 572 8.34 -30.41 22.26
N ALA A 573 7.45 -29.53 22.79
CA ALA A 573 6.12 -29.06 22.33
C ALA A 573 5.63 -27.78 23.07
N ASP A 574 4.71 -27.07 22.43
CA ASP A 574 3.56 -26.26 22.91
C ASP A 574 3.44 -25.84 24.39
N PHE A 575 3.13 -24.56 24.62
CA PHE A 575 2.27 -24.14 25.75
C PHE A 575 1.36 -22.92 25.43
N TYR A 576 0.21 -23.25 24.84
CA TYR A 576 -1.12 -22.58 24.92
C TYR A 576 -1.36 -21.14 24.42
N SER A 577 -2.46 -21.04 23.65
CA SER A 577 -3.24 -19.84 23.34
C SER A 577 -4.67 -19.99 23.88
N SER A 578 -5.29 -18.89 24.38
CA SER A 578 -6.75 -18.71 24.50
C SER A 578 -7.15 -17.39 25.21
N LEU A 579 -8.27 -16.70 24.94
CA LEU A 579 -8.92 -16.37 23.66
C LEU A 579 -10.09 -15.36 23.87
N ALA A 580 -10.02 -14.17 23.25
CA ALA A 580 -11.15 -13.29 22.84
C ALA A 580 -10.52 -12.12 22.04
N LYS A 581 -10.82 -11.85 20.76
CA LYS A 581 -12.08 -11.34 20.15
C LYS A 581 -12.49 -9.97 20.71
N GLU A 582 -12.65 -8.89 19.93
CA GLU A 582 -12.95 -8.77 18.48
C GLU A 582 -12.18 -7.64 17.73
N HIS A 583 -12.50 -7.50 16.43
CA HIS A 583 -12.20 -6.42 15.46
C HIS A 583 -10.94 -6.46 14.55
N SER A 584 -11.20 -6.04 13.30
CA SER A 584 -10.33 -5.67 12.16
C SER A 584 -9.22 -6.63 11.71
N LEU A 585 -9.47 -7.31 10.59
CA LEU A 585 -8.50 -8.13 9.86
C LEU A 585 -7.94 -7.38 8.63
N GLU A 586 -6.85 -6.63 8.78
CA GLU A 586 -5.92 -6.38 7.67
C GLU A 586 -4.77 -7.40 7.75
N SER A 587 -4.89 -8.50 7.01
CA SER A 587 -3.95 -9.62 7.05
C SER A 587 -2.64 -9.29 6.32
N GLN A 588 -1.56 -9.09 7.08
CA GLN A 588 -0.20 -9.15 6.56
C GLN A 588 0.21 -10.61 6.30
N ASP A 589 1.03 -10.84 5.27
CA ASP A 589 1.82 -12.06 5.14
C ASP A 589 3.30 -11.73 4.87
N SER A 590 4.16 -12.60 5.42
CA SER A 590 5.63 -12.58 5.39
C SER A 590 6.21 -13.13 4.08
N SER A 591 7.52 -13.07 3.76
CA SER A 591 8.71 -12.33 4.23
C SER A 591 9.86 -12.59 3.21
N THR A 592 10.90 -11.73 3.15
CA THR A 592 12.27 -12.00 2.60
C THR A 592 12.43 -12.65 1.20
N LEU A 593 13.22 -12.13 0.26
CA LEU A 593 14.66 -11.80 0.33
C LEU A 593 15.02 -10.61 -0.59
N SER A 594 16.29 -10.15 -0.55
CA SER A 594 16.72 -8.87 -1.15
C SER A 594 18.05 -8.94 -1.91
N SER A 595 18.21 -8.06 -2.93
CA SER A 595 19.50 -7.55 -3.46
C SER A 595 20.36 -8.56 -4.27
N PRO A 596 21.35 -8.15 -5.11
CA PRO A 596 22.14 -6.90 -5.10
C PRO A 596 22.23 -6.11 -6.44
N PRO A 597 22.90 -4.93 -6.46
CA PRO A 597 23.31 -4.24 -7.69
C PRO A 597 24.59 -4.85 -8.32
N SER A 598 24.83 -4.56 -9.59
CA SER A 598 25.96 -5.08 -10.37
C SER A 598 27.24 -4.26 -10.22
N ASP A 599 28.35 -4.92 -9.88
CA ASP A 599 29.64 -4.87 -10.59
C ASP A 599 30.50 -6.08 -10.15
N ASP A 600 30.93 -6.90 -11.14
CA ASP A 600 31.88 -8.05 -11.04
C ASP A 600 31.53 -9.27 -10.12
N PRO A 601 32.18 -10.45 -10.24
CA PRO A 601 31.84 -11.44 -11.29
C PRO A 601 31.60 -12.88 -10.72
N PRO A 602 31.86 -14.02 -11.41
CA PRO A 602 30.82 -15.02 -11.67
C PRO A 602 30.81 -16.27 -10.75
N GLY A 603 29.61 -16.78 -10.48
CA GLY A 603 29.33 -18.11 -9.91
C GLY A 603 27.85 -18.24 -9.53
N GLY A 604 27.19 -19.39 -9.77
CA GLY A 604 25.74 -19.47 -9.55
C GLY A 604 25.11 -20.85 -9.53
N ALA A 605 23.83 -20.88 -9.15
CA ALA A 605 22.88 -22.00 -9.23
C ALA A 605 21.44 -21.43 -9.18
N GLN A 606 20.44 -22.16 -9.70
CA GLN A 606 19.05 -21.68 -9.83
C GLN A 606 18.09 -22.25 -8.77
N GLY A 607 17.01 -21.51 -8.49
CA GLY A 607 15.86 -21.92 -7.66
C GLY A 607 14.57 -21.24 -8.17
N PRO A 608 13.38 -21.78 -7.84
CA PRO A 608 12.14 -21.50 -8.57
C PRO A 608 11.50 -20.13 -8.28
N THR A 609 10.67 -19.65 -9.22
CA THR A 609 10.08 -18.32 -9.26
C THR A 609 8.70 -18.22 -8.60
N GLY A 610 8.50 -17.18 -7.78
CA GLY A 610 7.20 -16.77 -7.24
C GLY A 610 6.80 -15.39 -7.77
N ALA A 611 5.53 -15.19 -8.09
CA ALA A 611 5.06 -13.97 -8.76
C ALA A 611 4.92 -12.76 -7.81
N THR A 612 5.53 -11.63 -8.15
CA THR A 612 5.35 -10.34 -7.47
C THR A 612 4.10 -9.59 -7.96
N ALA A 613 3.48 -8.80 -7.07
CA ALA A 613 2.35 -7.93 -7.39
C ALA A 613 2.82 -6.57 -7.99
N PRO A 614 2.03 -5.94 -8.88
CA PRO A 614 2.45 -4.72 -9.59
C PRO A 614 2.34 -3.45 -8.76
N ASP A 615 3.46 -2.71 -8.65
CA ASP A 615 3.53 -1.40 -8.02
C ASP A 615 3.33 -0.30 -9.11
N SER A 616 2.24 0.48 -9.02
CA SER A 616 1.81 1.56 -9.94
C SER A 616 1.07 1.15 -11.24
N LEU A 617 -0.11 1.74 -11.41
CA LEU A 617 -1.07 1.56 -12.53
C LEU A 617 -0.52 1.98 -13.92
N PHE A 618 0.64 2.62 -13.97
CA PHE A 618 1.30 3.06 -15.21
C PHE A 618 2.79 2.64 -15.29
N GLN A 619 3.24 1.69 -14.46
CA GLN A 619 4.64 1.22 -14.47
C GLN A 619 4.74 -0.33 -14.48
N PHE A 620 4.32 -0.92 -15.59
CA PHE A 620 4.44 -2.36 -15.84
C PHE A 620 5.90 -2.84 -15.75
N SER A 621 6.11 -3.98 -15.08
CA SER A 621 7.41 -4.66 -15.04
C SER A 621 7.59 -5.53 -16.28
N ILE A 622 8.44 -5.07 -17.20
CA ILE A 622 8.51 -5.55 -18.60
C ILE A 622 8.90 -7.02 -18.74
N GLY A 623 9.62 -7.60 -17.76
CA GLY A 623 10.10 -8.98 -17.81
C GLY A 623 9.00 -10.01 -18.13
N LYS A 624 7.84 -9.94 -17.47
CA LYS A 624 6.74 -10.88 -17.69
C LYS A 624 6.08 -10.80 -19.07
N ILE A 625 6.12 -9.65 -19.73
CA ILE A 625 5.45 -9.45 -21.03
C ILE A 625 6.20 -10.18 -22.15
N LEU A 626 7.51 -10.44 -21.97
CA LEU A 626 8.36 -11.09 -22.97
C LEU A 626 8.50 -12.61 -22.78
N GLU A 627 7.96 -13.17 -21.70
CA GLU A 627 8.05 -14.62 -21.40
C GLU A 627 6.81 -15.38 -21.91
N ASP A 628 5.61 -14.81 -21.78
CA ASP A 628 4.35 -15.51 -22.14
C ASP A 628 4.12 -15.66 -23.67
N GLU A 629 4.64 -14.75 -24.52
CA GLU A 629 4.50 -14.85 -25.99
C GLU A 629 5.27 -16.04 -26.60
N ALA A 630 6.32 -16.53 -25.93
CA ALA A 630 7.15 -17.64 -26.44
C ALA A 630 6.58 -19.04 -26.12
N GLY A 631 5.56 -19.14 -25.26
CA GLY A 631 5.21 -20.40 -24.58
C GLY A 631 4.05 -21.21 -25.16
N ARG A 632 3.32 -20.74 -26.18
CA ARG A 632 2.03 -21.35 -26.60
C ARG A 632 1.87 -21.60 -28.09
N ALA A 633 2.71 -22.50 -28.61
CA ALA A 633 2.43 -23.24 -29.84
C ALA A 633 2.56 -24.75 -29.55
N GLY A 634 1.49 -25.37 -29.04
CA GLY A 634 1.56 -26.77 -28.60
C GLY A 634 0.22 -27.42 -28.21
N ASP A 635 -0.23 -28.32 -29.08
CA ASP A 635 -1.12 -29.46 -28.86
C ASP A 635 -2.64 -29.27 -28.61
N LEU A 636 -3.38 -30.39 -28.79
CA LEU A 636 -4.82 -30.47 -29.05
C LEU A 636 -5.55 -31.53 -28.21
N GLY A 637 -6.85 -31.30 -27.98
CA GLY A 637 -7.86 -32.36 -28.09
C GLY A 637 -8.48 -32.93 -26.82
N GLY A 638 -9.77 -33.28 -26.93
CA GLY A 638 -10.47 -34.18 -25.99
C GLY A 638 -11.91 -33.80 -25.67
N PHE A 639 -12.84 -34.73 -25.95
CA PHE A 639 -14.24 -34.80 -25.46
C PHE A 639 -15.18 -33.65 -25.90
N TYR A 640 -16.32 -33.92 -26.55
CA TYR A 640 -17.30 -34.95 -26.20
C TYR A 640 -17.94 -35.66 -27.42
N GLU A 641 -18.39 -36.89 -27.20
CA GLU A 641 -19.12 -37.78 -28.11
C GLU A 641 -20.26 -38.40 -27.28
N GLY A 642 -21.51 -38.59 -27.71
CA GLY A 642 -22.22 -38.28 -28.96
C GLY A 642 -23.74 -38.54 -28.75
N GLY A 643 -24.60 -38.32 -29.74
CA GLY A 643 -26.06 -38.51 -29.57
C GLY A 643 -26.83 -38.64 -30.89
N LEU A 644 -27.66 -39.68 -31.01
CA LEU A 644 -28.24 -40.16 -32.27
C LEU A 644 -29.49 -39.41 -32.77
N TYR A 645 -29.72 -39.48 -34.09
CA TYR A 645 -30.92 -39.04 -34.81
C TYR A 645 -32.18 -39.88 -34.49
N PRO A 646 -33.36 -39.49 -35.01
CA PRO A 646 -33.78 -40.10 -36.28
C PRO A 646 -34.27 -39.10 -37.35
N GLU A 647 -34.21 -39.51 -38.63
CA GLU A 647 -34.73 -38.77 -39.78
C GLU A 647 -36.26 -38.92 -39.97
N GLY A 648 -36.86 -37.99 -40.72
CA GLY A 648 -38.25 -38.08 -41.20
C GLY A 648 -38.41 -37.43 -42.58
N GLN A 649 -38.97 -38.17 -43.53
CA GLN A 649 -39.28 -37.73 -44.91
C GLN A 649 -40.60 -36.92 -44.92
N GLY A 650 -40.91 -36.05 -45.89
CA GLY A 650 -40.17 -35.59 -47.08
C GLY A 650 -41.08 -34.78 -48.03
N ALA A 651 -40.46 -34.08 -48.99
CA ALA A 651 -41.01 -33.48 -50.23
C ALA A 651 -42.43 -32.84 -50.27
N ASP A 652 -42.49 -31.54 -50.64
CA ASP A 652 -43.30 -31.11 -51.80
C ASP A 652 -42.69 -29.84 -52.47
N ARG A 653 -43.16 -29.49 -53.68
CA ARG A 653 -42.78 -28.28 -54.46
C ARG A 653 -43.95 -27.29 -54.53
N GLY A 654 -43.72 -26.04 -54.14
CA GLY A 654 -44.68 -24.94 -54.34
C GLY A 654 -44.00 -23.59 -54.61
N THR A 655 -44.49 -22.86 -55.62
CA THR A 655 -44.09 -21.47 -55.93
C THR A 655 -44.85 -20.45 -55.07
N PRO A 656 -44.34 -19.21 -54.90
CA PRO A 656 -44.80 -18.31 -53.83
C PRO A 656 -46.01 -17.43 -54.21
N PRO A 657 -46.93 -17.16 -53.26
CA PRO A 657 -47.86 -16.03 -53.29
C PRO A 657 -47.20 -14.72 -52.77
N PRO A 658 -47.83 -13.53 -52.93
CA PRO A 658 -47.11 -12.26 -52.95
C PRO A 658 -46.87 -11.60 -51.59
N ARG A 659 -45.97 -10.61 -51.58
CA ARG A 659 -45.82 -9.62 -50.51
C ARG A 659 -47.12 -8.83 -50.34
N PRO A 660 -47.61 -8.60 -49.10
CA PRO A 660 -48.31 -7.38 -48.78
C PRO A 660 -47.27 -6.28 -48.53
N ASP A 661 -47.32 -5.21 -49.31
CA ASP A 661 -46.56 -4.00 -48.98
C ASP A 661 -47.19 -3.39 -47.73
N THR A 662 -46.40 -3.27 -46.66
CA THR A 662 -46.77 -2.57 -45.44
C THR A 662 -45.49 -2.02 -44.84
N ASP A 663 -45.11 -0.81 -45.27
CA ASP A 663 -44.04 -0.07 -44.61
C ASP A 663 -44.38 0.02 -43.11
N PRO A 664 -43.50 -0.42 -42.19
CA PRO A 664 -43.69 -0.11 -40.80
C PRO A 664 -43.68 1.42 -40.66
N PRO A 665 -44.58 2.01 -39.85
CA PRO A 665 -44.54 3.45 -39.61
C PRO A 665 -43.14 3.82 -39.11
N PRO A 666 -42.62 5.01 -39.48
CA PRO A 666 -41.26 5.39 -39.13
C PRO A 666 -41.09 5.27 -37.63
N MET A 667 -40.20 4.36 -37.19
CA MET A 667 -39.99 4.17 -35.77
C MET A 667 -39.50 5.48 -35.18
N ASP A 668 -40.25 6.01 -34.21
CA ASP A 668 -39.78 7.07 -33.33
C ASP A 668 -38.35 6.73 -32.92
N GLN A 669 -37.40 7.61 -33.23
CA GLN A 669 -36.02 7.48 -32.78
C GLN A 669 -35.99 7.71 -31.27
N ARG A 670 -36.44 6.70 -30.50
CA ARG A 670 -36.40 6.68 -29.05
C ARG A 670 -34.99 7.09 -28.64
N HIS A 671 -34.86 8.20 -27.94
CA HIS A 671 -33.56 8.73 -27.54
C HIS A 671 -32.95 7.83 -26.46
N ILE A 672 -32.33 6.73 -26.91
CA ILE A 672 -31.67 5.74 -26.05
C ILE A 672 -30.46 6.42 -25.42
N ARG A 673 -30.50 6.61 -24.11
CA ARG A 673 -29.33 7.04 -23.35
C ARG A 673 -28.49 5.83 -22.99
N ARG A 674 -27.22 5.88 -23.35
CA ARG A 674 -26.21 4.89 -22.96
C ARG A 674 -25.67 5.30 -21.59
N VAL A 675 -25.93 4.51 -20.58
CA VAL A 675 -25.57 4.79 -19.18
C VAL A 675 -24.46 3.84 -18.74
N ILE A 676 -23.37 4.39 -18.23
CA ILE A 676 -22.27 3.61 -17.65
C ILE A 676 -22.40 3.72 -16.14
N MET A 677 -22.81 2.63 -15.51
CA MET A 677 -22.79 2.48 -14.07
C MET A 677 -21.36 2.12 -13.64
N SER A 678 -20.74 2.99 -12.83
CA SER A 678 -19.32 2.96 -12.52
C SER A 678 -19.10 2.67 -11.03
N VAL A 679 -18.56 1.49 -10.71
CA VAL A 679 -18.24 1.09 -9.33
C VAL A 679 -16.89 1.70 -8.95
N ASN A 680 -16.88 2.65 -8.02
CA ASN A 680 -15.67 3.35 -7.63
C ASN A 680 -15.20 2.86 -6.26
N ASP A 681 -14.38 1.80 -6.21
CA ASP A 681 -13.79 1.29 -4.96
C ASP A 681 -12.70 2.21 -4.33
N LYS A 682 -12.27 1.92 -3.10
CA LYS A 682 -11.37 2.74 -2.25
C LYS A 682 -10.05 3.20 -2.89
N TRP A 683 -9.53 2.50 -3.90
CA TRP A 683 -8.30 2.87 -4.62
C TRP A 683 -8.52 3.85 -5.79
N HIS A 684 -9.77 4.08 -6.19
CA HIS A 684 -10.17 5.12 -7.13
C HIS A 684 -10.20 6.52 -6.50
N TYR A 685 -10.23 6.60 -5.18
CA TYR A 685 -10.28 7.85 -4.42
C TYR A 685 -8.91 8.24 -3.86
N CYS A 686 -8.72 9.53 -3.69
CA CYS A 686 -7.65 10.10 -2.88
C CYS A 686 -7.83 9.69 -1.41
N HIS A 687 -6.75 9.52 -0.66
CA HIS A 687 -6.84 9.12 0.74
C HIS A 687 -7.56 10.19 1.57
N ASN A 688 -8.48 9.75 2.43
CA ASN A 688 -9.39 10.59 3.22
C ASN A 688 -10.12 11.68 2.40
N SER A 689 -10.48 11.42 1.12
CA SER A 689 -11.08 12.42 0.24
C SER A 689 -11.97 11.81 -0.85
N GLU A 690 -13.07 12.49 -1.18
CA GLU A 690 -14.01 12.13 -2.25
C GLU A 690 -13.50 12.45 -3.67
N VAL A 691 -12.28 13.00 -3.80
CA VAL A 691 -11.68 13.31 -5.10
C VAL A 691 -11.20 12.01 -5.78
N LEU A 692 -11.71 11.74 -6.98
CA LEU A 692 -11.24 10.64 -7.82
C LEU A 692 -9.81 10.88 -8.34
N VAL A 693 -9.02 9.81 -8.43
CA VAL A 693 -7.67 9.80 -9.03
C VAL A 693 -7.71 10.13 -10.52
N GLY A 694 -6.67 10.78 -11.04
CA GLY A 694 -6.68 11.40 -12.39
C GLY A 694 -7.01 10.46 -13.55
N SER A 695 -6.61 9.18 -13.47
CA SER A 695 -6.95 8.18 -14.48
C SER A 695 -8.45 7.86 -14.54
N ARG A 696 -9.11 7.74 -13.38
CA ARG A 696 -10.56 7.51 -13.28
C ARG A 696 -11.32 8.80 -13.65
N ALA A 697 -10.82 9.97 -13.23
CA ALA A 697 -11.37 11.26 -13.60
C ALA A 697 -11.30 11.51 -15.12
N MET A 698 -10.16 11.23 -15.77
CA MET A 698 -9.96 11.36 -17.21
C MET A 698 -10.87 10.42 -18.00
N ARG A 699 -10.92 9.13 -17.63
CA ARG A 699 -11.89 8.16 -18.19
C ARG A 699 -13.31 8.73 -18.16
N ASP A 700 -13.71 9.25 -17.01
CA ASP A 700 -15.05 9.77 -16.79
C ASP A 700 -15.32 11.10 -17.54
N ARG A 701 -14.31 11.89 -17.93
CA ARG A 701 -14.49 13.01 -18.86
C ARG A 701 -14.68 12.51 -20.29
N HIS A 702 -13.80 11.62 -20.75
CA HIS A 702 -13.84 11.05 -22.10
C HIS A 702 -15.15 10.32 -22.41
N LEU A 703 -15.63 9.48 -21.49
CA LEU A 703 -16.89 8.74 -21.67
C LEU A 703 -18.09 9.70 -21.78
N ARG A 704 -18.10 10.83 -21.06
CA ARG A 704 -19.13 11.87 -21.24
C ARG A 704 -19.02 12.56 -22.61
N LEU A 705 -17.81 12.83 -23.10
CA LEU A 705 -17.56 13.42 -24.41
C LEU A 705 -17.96 12.48 -25.57
N LEU A 706 -17.84 11.16 -25.38
CA LEU A 706 -18.35 10.12 -26.27
C LEU A 706 -19.88 9.92 -26.21
N GLY A 707 -20.60 10.74 -25.42
CA GLY A 707 -22.05 10.68 -25.30
C GLY A 707 -22.57 9.51 -24.45
N TYR A 708 -21.88 9.21 -23.34
CA TYR A 708 -22.38 8.32 -22.28
C TYR A 708 -22.72 9.11 -21.01
N VAL A 709 -23.84 8.79 -20.38
CA VAL A 709 -24.18 9.29 -19.03
C VAL A 709 -23.48 8.40 -18.00
N ILE A 710 -22.74 8.99 -17.05
CA ILE A 710 -22.01 8.22 -16.04
C ILE A 710 -22.75 8.27 -14.71
N LEU A 711 -23.22 7.10 -14.26
CA LEU A 711 -23.82 6.90 -12.96
C LEU A 711 -22.76 6.33 -12.01
N GLN A 712 -22.15 7.19 -11.19
CA GLN A 712 -21.13 6.76 -10.23
C GLN A 712 -21.76 6.13 -8.99
N LEU A 713 -21.15 5.03 -8.52
CA LEU A 713 -21.45 4.37 -7.25
C LEU A 713 -20.22 4.50 -6.33
N PRO A 714 -20.18 5.50 -5.42
CA PRO A 714 -19.01 5.76 -4.58
C PRO A 714 -18.80 4.74 -3.46
N TYR A 715 -17.55 4.34 -3.23
CA TYR A 715 -17.17 3.51 -2.07
C TYR A 715 -17.74 4.00 -0.73
N PRO A 716 -17.72 5.31 -0.37
CA PRO A 716 -18.28 5.78 0.91
C PRO A 716 -19.81 5.73 1.00
N GLU A 717 -20.51 5.42 -0.09
CA GLU A 717 -21.94 5.09 -0.08
C GLU A 717 -22.12 3.57 0.02
N LEU A 718 -21.42 2.80 -0.83
CA LEU A 718 -21.45 1.34 -0.88
C LEU A 718 -21.02 0.66 0.43
N GLU A 719 -20.01 1.20 1.12
CA GLU A 719 -19.48 0.70 2.41
C GLU A 719 -20.51 0.76 3.56
N LYS A 720 -21.62 1.51 3.39
CA LYS A 720 -22.69 1.64 4.38
C LYS A 720 -23.85 0.66 4.17
N LEU A 721 -23.89 -0.05 3.03
CA LEU A 721 -25.02 -0.89 2.62
C LEU A 721 -24.83 -2.34 3.08
N ASN A 722 -25.80 -2.85 3.83
CA ASN A 722 -25.73 -4.15 4.49
C ASN A 722 -26.49 -5.22 3.70
N GLY A 723 -25.75 -5.90 2.82
CA GLY A 723 -26.30 -6.98 2.02
C GLY A 723 -27.13 -6.52 0.82
N ILE A 724 -27.77 -7.48 0.16
CA ILE A 724 -28.22 -7.30 -1.22
C ILE A 724 -29.45 -6.41 -1.39
N GLU A 725 -30.43 -6.45 -0.48
CA GLU A 725 -31.67 -5.66 -0.65
C GLU A 725 -31.42 -4.15 -0.47
N GLU A 726 -30.55 -3.75 0.46
CA GLU A 726 -30.12 -2.35 0.59
C GLU A 726 -29.39 -1.88 -0.68
N VAL A 727 -28.53 -2.71 -1.27
CA VAL A 727 -27.88 -2.41 -2.56
C VAL A 727 -28.89 -2.35 -3.71
N LYS A 728 -29.89 -3.24 -3.77
CA LYS A 728 -30.96 -3.19 -4.78
C LYS A 728 -31.79 -1.90 -4.69
N GLN A 729 -32.17 -1.49 -3.48
CA GLN A 729 -32.89 -0.23 -3.25
C GLN A 729 -32.03 0.99 -3.64
N TYR A 730 -30.76 0.98 -3.27
CA TYR A 730 -29.78 2.00 -3.65
C TYR A 730 -29.59 2.10 -5.16
N LEU A 731 -29.39 0.98 -5.87
CA LEU A 731 -29.26 0.95 -7.32
C LEU A 731 -30.54 1.43 -8.02
N HIS A 732 -31.71 1.06 -7.51
CA HIS A 732 -33.00 1.54 -8.02
C HIS A 732 -33.13 3.06 -7.90
N GLN A 733 -32.78 3.63 -6.74
CA GLN A 733 -32.77 5.08 -6.57
C GLN A 733 -31.76 5.76 -7.52
N LYS A 734 -30.53 5.25 -7.59
CA LYS A 734 -29.49 5.77 -8.49
C LYS A 734 -29.88 5.71 -9.98
N LEU A 735 -30.68 4.72 -10.39
CA LEU A 735 -31.22 4.65 -11.76
C LEU A 735 -32.34 5.67 -12.01
N LEU A 736 -33.14 6.04 -11.00
CA LEU A 736 -34.12 7.12 -11.10
C LEU A 736 -33.45 8.52 -11.12
N ASP A 737 -32.31 8.67 -10.45
CA ASP A 737 -31.52 9.91 -10.41
C ASP A 737 -30.73 10.17 -11.73
N VAL A 738 -30.82 9.28 -12.73
CA VAL A 738 -30.16 9.46 -14.04
C VAL A 738 -30.79 10.65 -14.79
N PRO A 739 -30.00 11.62 -15.29
CA PRO A 739 -30.55 12.69 -16.13
C PRO A 739 -31.03 12.13 -17.49
N LEU A 740 -32.33 12.28 -17.74
CA LEU A 740 -33.06 11.84 -18.95
C LEU A 740 -33.32 12.99 -19.95
#